data_AF-A0A138AU67-F1
#
_entry.id   AF-A0A138AU67-F1
#
_cell.length_a   1.000
_cell.length_b   1.000
_cell.length_c   1.000
_cell.angle_alpha   90.00
_cell.angle_beta   90.00
_cell.angle_gamma   90.00
#
_symmetry.space_group_name_H-M   'P 1'
#
loop_
_entity.id
_entity.type
_entity.pdbx_description
1 polymer ?
#
loop_
_entity_poly.entity_id
_entity_poly.type
_entity_poly.pdbx_seq_one_letter_code
_entity_poly.pdbx_strand_id
1 'polypeptide(L)'
;MPVPTSRSESEPAQRPTAGDAPRGVAVARIAAVVAGAVGLLLCLLTPLLPVQQTTASLDWPQLQPGAQSANTTASLVSQSPADLTATVACSVIARAAQSGGTVLSTLPVGTGPARDLGLTVTVGAPGPGQSVTVASRNAVITAAPIDRARACSQLRIWSNPTEVGARFEGTDISGTVPTENRPVMGGVFTSLSPADVAAAGPGLRLHAEVDTRFELHPAPLKAVAMTIGLLCVIASLVALWLLDRSFGYHRRTPRRPLWQLIRPRPVDVAVIGGLVLWTFLGAGSSDDGYILSMGKVAPEAGYTANYYRFFGAPEAPFDWYYSFLSHWGSVSSNALWMRLPMLAAGVVVWLLLSRVLLPRLGPAIRRYPLAVWAAAAMLLAFWFPLASGLRSEPIIVLGTIVTWAAVERAVATHRALPAAVAALATGLTLGLAPQGVIAAALLLASSAAVLRVLIARRREAGLAALVLPIVAAGAVIVPIAFRDQSLASVAEAIRIRLEVGPAAPWTQEYLRFFFLTVNTNDGSLVRRVPVYLFVMCLFVALFMMLRGRRIPRIAPGPVWRLVGAVFIGAALLSLTPTKWTVHFGVYAGLAAALAAVTTVAVVEAARTSVRNFTFFLCGMIFALAAAFAGYNLWAWPYLWGVPWFDRQPVLAGISFSGALLVLAGLTGALAAWQHFRMDFRRRGEGGLVEDGTVDDAALEDADLATHTRADHDQAVRSRRRLQLASLPLVVVLGMLVLGEGAIFAKAAVSNPSTYTVAKGNLDALRGDSCGMANKVLVETDPNADMLTSADGRPAAQALVGAGSHGFTPDGVANELKPLPISSAPGQINMASPITQPFTSTAATAGTGGGQGPKTINGSTAALPYGLDPARTPVVGSYGQNTVPAELFSDWYTLPSRSADRPLVTFAASGSIASVGPTGKKEYGQPVNLEWAERRPDGSLGARGSLDPIDPGPNKPWRNLRFPMEAIPAAANVVRIHVRDPNLGAQDWVAVTPPRVPRLRTLQEVVGSTDPVLLDLLVGQQFPCQRPMAIRNGVYELPKWRILPTRKDALSTSSTWQAREAGGLLTVPDTLLSTTTLPTYMSGDLARDWGDLQKYTPIVDDAPAAALTVGSRTRSGWWRQGPIRALTNQTVKN
;
A
#
# COMPACT_ATOMS: atom_id res chain seq x y z
N MET A 1 21.73 60.52 -48.84
CA MET A 1 20.86 61.70 -49.01
C MET A 1 19.41 61.27 -48.79
N PRO A 2 18.53 62.08 -48.18
CA PRO A 2 18.56 62.55 -46.79
C PRO A 2 17.29 62.16 -45.99
N VAL A 3 17.40 62.34 -44.68
CA VAL A 3 16.36 62.20 -43.63
C VAL A 3 15.21 63.19 -43.85
N PRO A 4 13.96 62.83 -43.49
CA PRO A 4 12.99 63.80 -43.01
C PRO A 4 12.62 63.54 -41.53
N THR A 5 13.03 64.49 -40.69
CA THR A 5 12.47 64.76 -39.37
C THR A 5 11.14 65.51 -39.53
N SER A 6 10.12 65.07 -38.79
CA SER A 6 9.16 65.91 -38.04
C SER A 6 7.85 65.15 -37.83
N ARG A 7 7.47 64.96 -36.56
CA ARG A 7 6.11 65.28 -36.07
C ARG A 7 5.98 65.11 -34.55
N SER A 8 5.70 66.25 -33.93
CA SER A 8 5.02 66.52 -32.66
C SER A 8 5.48 65.80 -31.41
N GLU A 9 6.20 66.54 -30.57
CA GLU A 9 6.14 66.42 -29.12
C GLU A 9 4.68 66.48 -28.66
N SER A 10 4.14 65.32 -28.27
CA SER A 10 2.98 65.27 -27.38
C SER A 10 3.48 65.43 -25.95
N GLU A 11 2.95 66.44 -25.25
CA GLU A 11 3.05 66.67 -23.82
C GLU A 11 3.28 65.40 -22.98
N PRO A 12 4.18 65.43 -21.97
CA PRO A 12 4.25 64.36 -21.00
C PRO A 12 2.93 64.33 -20.22
N ALA A 13 2.11 63.31 -20.49
CA ALA A 13 0.93 63.01 -19.69
C ALA A 13 1.28 63.09 -18.20
N GLN A 14 0.68 64.07 -17.52
CA GLN A 14 0.85 64.30 -16.10
C GLN A 14 0.68 62.98 -15.35
N ARG A 15 1.74 62.61 -14.62
CA ARG A 15 1.71 61.46 -13.71
C ARG A 15 0.69 61.75 -12.61
N PRO A 16 -0.31 60.88 -12.38
CA PRO A 16 -1.18 61.05 -11.23
C PRO A 16 -0.34 60.92 -9.96
N THR A 17 -0.41 61.95 -9.13
CA THR A 17 0.11 61.97 -7.76
C THR A 17 -0.65 60.94 -6.93
N ALA A 18 -0.03 60.43 -5.87
CA ALA A 18 -0.51 59.32 -5.04
C ALA A 18 -1.84 59.56 -4.27
N GLY A 19 -2.56 60.65 -4.55
CA GLY A 19 -3.80 61.05 -3.88
C GLY A 19 -5.11 60.62 -4.56
N ASP A 20 -5.11 60.27 -5.86
CA ASP A 20 -6.35 60.11 -6.65
C ASP A 20 -6.59 58.66 -7.14
N ALA A 21 -6.33 57.68 -6.29
CA ALA A 21 -6.81 56.32 -6.57
C ALA A 21 -8.35 56.29 -6.39
N PRO A 22 -9.13 55.76 -7.35
CA PRO A 22 -10.58 55.63 -7.19
C PRO A 22 -10.89 54.95 -5.86
N ARG A 23 -11.83 55.46 -5.06
CA ARG A 23 -12.13 54.95 -3.69
C ARG A 23 -12.17 53.42 -3.60
N GLY A 24 -12.67 52.73 -4.64
CA GLY A 24 -12.69 51.26 -4.72
C GLY A 24 -11.32 50.56 -4.73
N VAL A 25 -10.26 51.18 -5.28
CA VAL A 25 -8.89 50.63 -5.27
C VAL A 25 -8.26 50.74 -3.88
N ALA A 26 -8.48 51.85 -3.18
CA ALA A 26 -7.99 52.04 -1.82
C ALA A 26 -8.63 51.04 -0.84
N VAL A 27 -9.95 50.82 -0.94
CA VAL A 27 -10.67 49.82 -0.15
C VAL A 27 -10.17 48.40 -0.45
N ALA A 28 -10.04 48.02 -1.72
CA ALA A 28 -9.52 46.71 -2.10
C ALA A 28 -8.09 46.48 -1.60
N ARG A 29 -7.23 47.52 -1.63
CA ARG A 29 -5.88 47.45 -1.08
C ARG A 29 -5.87 47.18 0.42
N ILE A 30 -6.66 47.94 1.18
CA ILE A 30 -6.76 47.79 2.65
C ILE A 30 -7.31 46.40 2.99
N ALA A 31 -8.39 45.98 2.32
CA ALA A 31 -8.98 44.66 2.51
C ALA A 31 -7.98 43.52 2.23
N ALA A 32 -7.20 43.63 1.15
CA ALA A 32 -6.17 42.62 0.81
C ALA A 32 -5.09 42.51 1.90
N VAL A 33 -4.67 43.62 2.50
CA VAL A 33 -3.67 43.64 3.58
C VAL A 33 -4.25 43.13 4.89
N VAL A 34 -5.36 43.71 5.36
CA VAL A 34 -5.94 43.39 6.67
C VAL A 34 -6.47 41.97 6.70
N ALA A 35 -7.31 41.59 5.73
CA ALA A 35 -7.86 40.24 5.67
C ALA A 35 -6.76 39.21 5.37
N GLY A 36 -5.76 39.55 4.56
CA GLY A 36 -4.61 38.69 4.30
C GLY A 36 -3.76 38.44 5.55
N ALA A 37 -3.45 39.49 6.32
CA ALA A 37 -2.65 39.38 7.54
C ALA A 37 -3.39 38.64 8.67
N VAL A 38 -4.66 39.00 8.91
CA VAL A 38 -5.51 38.34 9.92
C VAL A 38 -5.74 36.87 9.54
N GLY A 39 -6.06 36.60 8.27
CA GLY A 39 -6.24 35.24 7.76
C GLY A 39 -4.98 34.40 7.94
N LEU A 40 -3.80 34.94 7.57
CA LEU A 40 -2.52 34.27 7.76
C LEU A 40 -2.24 33.97 9.24
N LEU A 41 -2.42 34.96 10.12
CA LEU A 41 -2.20 34.80 11.56
C LEU A 41 -3.09 33.70 12.16
N LEU A 42 -4.39 33.72 11.86
CA LEU A 42 -5.33 32.71 12.38
C LEU A 42 -5.03 31.31 11.83
N CYS A 43 -4.63 31.19 10.57
CA CYS A 43 -4.18 29.91 10.01
C CYS A 43 -2.97 29.37 10.77
N LEU A 44 -1.96 30.22 11.03
CA LEU A 44 -0.72 29.82 11.71
C LEU A 44 -0.92 29.51 13.20
N LEU A 45 -1.90 30.13 13.86
CA LEU A 45 -2.20 29.87 15.28
C LEU A 45 -2.99 28.58 15.50
N THR A 46 -3.68 28.06 14.48
CA THR A 46 -4.57 26.89 14.58
C THR A 46 -3.95 25.67 15.31
N PRO A 47 -2.67 25.29 15.08
CA PRO A 47 -2.05 24.13 15.75
C PRO A 47 -1.87 24.29 17.27
N LEU A 48 -1.87 25.53 17.76
CA LEU A 48 -1.61 25.89 19.17
C LEU A 48 -2.90 26.07 19.97
N LEU A 49 -4.04 26.21 19.29
CA LEU A 49 -5.32 26.43 19.93
C LEU A 49 -5.80 25.18 20.71
N PRO A 50 -6.64 25.36 21.74
CA PRO A 50 -7.13 24.26 22.56
C PRO A 50 -7.90 23.21 21.76
N VAL A 51 -7.83 21.96 22.24
CA VAL A 51 -8.55 20.80 21.71
C VAL A 51 -9.34 20.12 22.83
N GLN A 52 -10.42 19.45 22.50
CA GLN A 52 -11.13 18.55 23.42
C GLN A 52 -10.66 17.12 23.18
N GLN A 53 -10.10 16.50 24.20
CA GLN A 53 -9.66 15.11 24.19
C GLN A 53 -10.75 14.24 24.81
N THR A 54 -11.17 13.19 24.11
CA THR A 54 -11.96 12.11 24.70
C THR A 54 -11.04 11.27 25.60
N THR A 55 -11.37 11.11 26.87
CA THR A 55 -10.59 10.30 27.82
C THR A 55 -11.29 8.98 28.10
N ALA A 56 -10.55 7.90 28.27
CA ALA A 56 -11.10 6.61 28.66
C ALA A 56 -10.27 5.98 29.81
N SER A 57 -10.95 5.37 30.77
CA SER A 57 -10.32 4.61 31.84
C SER A 57 -11.00 3.25 32.04
N LEU A 58 -10.23 2.29 32.53
CA LEU A 58 -10.67 0.95 32.88
C LEU A 58 -10.48 0.76 34.38
N ASP A 59 -11.58 0.44 35.07
CA ASP A 59 -11.60 0.06 36.47
C ASP A 59 -11.97 -1.41 36.58
N TRP A 60 -11.19 -2.20 37.32
CA TRP A 60 -11.44 -3.62 37.58
C TRP A 60 -11.39 -3.87 39.09
N PRO A 61 -12.29 -4.70 39.67
CA PRO A 61 -13.17 -5.70 39.05
C PRO A 61 -14.49 -5.16 38.49
N GLN A 62 -15.01 -5.82 37.44
CA GLN A 62 -16.30 -5.50 36.79
C GLN A 62 -17.29 -6.69 36.84
N LEU A 63 -17.40 -7.31 38.00
CA LEU A 63 -18.21 -8.53 38.16
C LEU A 63 -19.70 -8.25 37.93
N GLN A 64 -20.29 -8.95 36.96
CA GLN A 64 -21.74 -8.98 36.79
C GLN A 64 -22.35 -10.09 37.68
N PRO A 65 -23.61 -9.93 38.15
CA PRO A 65 -24.31 -11.00 38.87
C PRO A 65 -24.35 -12.29 38.04
N GLY A 66 -23.86 -13.41 38.61
CA GLY A 66 -23.80 -14.70 37.91
C GLY A 66 -22.63 -14.86 36.92
N ALA A 67 -21.64 -13.95 36.92
CA ALA A 67 -20.45 -14.08 36.09
C ALA A 67 -19.67 -15.37 36.39
N GLN A 68 -19.36 -16.14 35.34
CA GLN A 68 -18.56 -17.35 35.45
C GLN A 68 -17.05 -17.07 35.58
N SER A 69 -16.64 -15.84 35.28
CA SER A 69 -15.25 -15.39 35.23
C SER A 69 -15.10 -13.98 35.76
N ALA A 70 -13.98 -13.70 36.41
CA ALA A 70 -13.58 -12.34 36.81
C ALA A 70 -12.72 -11.64 35.75
N ASN A 71 -12.41 -12.34 34.66
CA ASN A 71 -11.53 -11.84 33.60
C ASN A 71 -12.24 -10.83 32.70
N THR A 72 -11.49 -9.90 32.14
CA THR A 72 -12.01 -8.91 31.16
C THR A 72 -10.99 -8.69 30.06
N THR A 73 -11.44 -8.38 28.84
CA THR A 73 -10.60 -8.11 27.68
C THR A 73 -10.63 -6.62 27.31
N ALA A 74 -9.46 -6.04 27.06
CA ALA A 74 -9.27 -4.66 26.62
C ALA A 74 -7.91 -4.54 25.92
N SER A 75 -7.84 -4.91 24.64
CA SER A 75 -6.60 -4.85 23.87
C SER A 75 -6.27 -3.42 23.45
N LEU A 76 -5.30 -2.79 24.12
CA LEU A 76 -4.99 -1.38 23.89
C LEU A 76 -4.26 -1.15 22.55
N VAL A 77 -4.68 -0.13 21.81
CA VAL A 77 -4.07 0.30 20.55
C VAL A 77 -2.61 0.75 20.76
N SER A 78 -2.37 1.52 21.82
CA SER A 78 -1.04 1.96 22.25
C SER A 78 -0.22 0.84 22.90
N GLN A 79 -0.79 -0.36 23.05
CA GLN A 79 -0.30 -1.53 23.78
C GLN A 79 -0.13 -1.34 25.29
N SER A 80 0.32 -0.17 25.75
CA SER A 80 0.47 0.18 27.16
C SER A 80 -0.50 1.31 27.54
N PRO A 81 -1.13 1.24 28.74
CA PRO A 81 -2.00 2.30 29.24
C PRO A 81 -1.17 3.55 29.58
N ALA A 82 -1.75 4.74 29.47
CA ALA A 82 -1.08 6.01 29.78
C ALA A 82 -0.60 6.06 31.24
N ASP A 83 -1.45 5.62 32.16
CA ASP A 83 -1.16 5.41 33.58
C ASP A 83 -1.85 4.13 34.05
N LEU A 84 -1.21 3.36 34.92
CA LEU A 84 -1.79 2.17 35.54
C LEU A 84 -1.43 2.16 37.01
N THR A 85 -2.44 1.92 37.85
CA THR A 85 -2.27 1.66 39.27
C THR A 85 -3.05 0.40 39.66
N ALA A 86 -2.41 -0.49 40.41
CA ALA A 86 -3.08 -1.66 40.97
C ALA A 86 -2.83 -1.73 42.47
N THR A 87 -3.83 -2.19 43.22
CA THR A 87 -3.75 -2.40 44.66
C THR A 87 -4.26 -3.80 44.96
N VAL A 88 -3.45 -4.58 45.67
CA VAL A 88 -3.75 -5.95 46.09
C VAL A 88 -3.53 -6.04 47.59
N ALA A 89 -4.59 -6.19 48.37
CA ALA A 89 -4.54 -6.37 49.81
C ALA A 89 -3.79 -7.66 50.14
N CYS A 90 -2.95 -7.62 51.17
CA CYS A 90 -2.11 -8.75 51.51
C CYS A 90 -2.91 -9.95 52.03
N SER A 91 -4.16 -9.73 52.47
CA SER A 91 -5.14 -10.79 52.76
C SER A 91 -5.53 -11.61 51.53
N VAL A 92 -5.64 -10.98 50.35
CA VAL A 92 -5.91 -11.64 49.06
C VAL A 92 -4.71 -12.50 48.66
N ILE A 93 -3.51 -11.96 48.82
CA ILE A 93 -2.24 -12.68 48.58
C ILE A 93 -2.13 -13.89 49.53
N ALA A 94 -2.46 -13.72 50.80
CA ALA A 94 -2.43 -14.78 51.79
C ALA A 94 -3.44 -15.91 51.48
N ARG A 95 -4.61 -15.57 50.93
CA ARG A 95 -5.58 -16.56 50.44
C ARG A 95 -5.06 -17.27 49.20
N ALA A 96 -4.56 -16.52 48.21
CA ALA A 96 -3.98 -17.08 46.99
C ALA A 96 -2.78 -18.00 47.28
N ALA A 97 -2.05 -17.80 48.38
CA ALA A 97 -0.96 -18.67 48.78
C ALA A 97 -1.38 -20.10 49.17
N GLN A 98 -2.66 -20.34 49.49
CA GLN A 98 -3.14 -21.68 49.82
C GLN A 98 -3.16 -22.61 48.61
N SER A 99 -3.41 -22.07 47.41
CA SER A 99 -3.47 -22.80 46.15
C SER A 99 -2.33 -22.45 45.18
N GLY A 100 -1.66 -21.32 45.38
CA GLY A 100 -0.77 -20.71 44.40
C GLY A 100 -1.54 -20.10 43.22
N GLY A 101 -0.82 -19.51 42.27
CA GLY A 101 -1.38 -19.03 41.01
C GLY A 101 -1.19 -17.53 40.76
N THR A 102 -1.96 -16.97 39.83
CA THR A 102 -1.82 -15.59 39.37
C THR A 102 -2.96 -14.74 39.94
N VAL A 103 -2.62 -13.83 40.85
CA VAL A 103 -3.59 -12.93 41.49
C VAL A 103 -4.08 -11.88 40.51
N LEU A 104 -3.16 -11.32 39.72
CA LEU A 104 -3.46 -10.29 38.72
C LEU A 104 -2.49 -10.39 37.55
N SER A 105 -3.01 -10.29 36.34
CA SER A 105 -2.23 -10.26 35.10
C SER A 105 -2.87 -9.33 34.08
N THR A 106 -2.08 -8.62 33.29
CA THR A 106 -2.59 -7.78 32.18
C THR A 106 -2.78 -8.53 30.86
N LEU A 107 -2.43 -9.82 30.84
CA LEU A 107 -2.56 -10.76 29.72
C LEU A 107 -3.02 -12.14 30.21
N PRO A 108 -3.56 -13.02 29.35
CA PRO A 108 -4.08 -14.33 29.75
C PRO A 108 -3.07 -15.16 30.56
N VAL A 109 -3.52 -15.66 31.72
CA VAL A 109 -2.68 -16.38 32.68
C VAL A 109 -2.05 -17.64 32.06
N GLY A 110 -0.82 -17.98 32.47
CA GLY A 110 -0.13 -19.19 32.00
C GLY A 110 0.39 -19.14 30.57
N THR A 111 0.22 -18.03 29.84
CA THR A 111 0.73 -17.87 28.47
C THR A 111 2.15 -17.29 28.45
N GLY A 112 2.93 -17.64 27.43
CA GLY A 112 4.26 -17.03 27.18
C GLY A 112 4.21 -15.50 27.10
N PRO A 113 3.29 -14.91 26.30
CA PRO A 113 3.10 -13.46 26.24
C PRO A 113 2.83 -12.79 27.60
N ALA A 114 2.09 -13.42 28.51
CA ALA A 114 1.84 -12.83 29.83
C ALA A 114 3.12 -12.64 30.63
N ARG A 115 4.04 -13.60 30.59
CA ARG A 115 5.36 -13.49 31.22
C ARG A 115 6.25 -12.48 30.50
N ASP A 116 6.29 -12.56 29.17
CA ASP A 116 7.30 -11.84 28.38
C ASP A 116 6.93 -10.36 28.15
N LEU A 117 5.63 -10.01 28.21
CA LEU A 117 5.11 -8.69 27.84
C LEU A 117 4.16 -8.07 28.88
N GLY A 118 3.47 -8.88 29.67
CA GLY A 118 2.47 -8.43 30.63
C GLY A 118 3.08 -7.97 31.96
N LEU A 119 2.22 -7.41 32.81
CA LEU A 119 2.44 -7.27 34.25
C LEU A 119 1.76 -8.46 34.93
N THR A 120 2.48 -9.17 35.80
CA THR A 120 1.97 -10.34 36.52
C THR A 120 2.28 -10.25 38.01
N VAL A 121 1.29 -10.56 38.84
CA VAL A 121 1.42 -10.81 40.28
C VAL A 121 1.18 -12.30 40.51
N THR A 122 2.25 -13.04 40.72
CA THR A 122 2.21 -14.51 40.85
C THR A 122 2.60 -14.93 42.25
N VAL A 123 1.85 -15.86 42.82
CA VAL A 123 2.17 -16.54 44.07
C VAL A 123 2.67 -17.94 43.72
N GLY A 124 3.88 -18.27 44.18
CA GLY A 124 4.48 -19.58 43.94
C GLY A 124 3.63 -20.73 44.48
N ALA A 125 3.93 -21.95 44.03
CA ALA A 125 3.24 -23.14 44.53
C ALA A 125 3.40 -23.27 46.06
N PRO A 126 2.40 -23.84 46.77
CA PRO A 126 2.48 -24.04 48.22
C PRO A 126 3.69 -24.89 48.61
N GLY A 127 4.52 -24.41 49.53
CA GLY A 127 5.70 -25.14 49.99
C GLY A 127 6.77 -24.25 50.65
N PRO A 128 7.87 -24.84 51.13
CA PRO A 128 9.00 -24.09 51.67
C PRO A 128 9.59 -23.15 50.62
N GLY A 129 9.79 -21.87 50.97
CA GLY A 129 10.30 -20.86 50.04
C GLY A 129 9.26 -20.26 49.09
N GLN A 130 7.96 -20.50 49.33
CA GLN A 130 6.87 -19.84 48.61
C GLN A 130 7.02 -18.32 48.71
N SER A 131 6.99 -17.65 47.55
CA SER A 131 7.11 -16.22 47.43
C SER A 131 6.09 -15.64 46.47
N VAL A 132 5.86 -14.34 46.62
CA VAL A 132 5.04 -13.52 45.74
C VAL A 132 5.98 -12.73 44.87
N THR A 133 5.79 -12.79 43.56
CA THR A 133 6.62 -12.09 42.58
C THR A 133 5.75 -11.12 41.78
N VAL A 134 6.22 -9.87 41.69
CA VAL A 134 5.66 -8.87 40.80
C VAL A 134 6.66 -8.63 39.68
N ALA A 135 6.25 -8.91 38.45
CA ALA A 135 7.09 -8.76 37.27
C ALA A 135 6.34 -8.03 36.17
N SER A 136 7.08 -7.28 35.35
CA SER A 136 6.56 -6.64 34.14
C SER A 136 7.55 -6.84 32.99
N ARG A 137 7.08 -7.32 31.84
CA ARG A 137 7.91 -7.63 30.66
C ARG A 137 9.14 -8.50 30.98
N ASN A 138 8.93 -9.57 31.74
CA ASN A 138 9.98 -10.47 32.23
C ASN A 138 11.04 -9.84 33.16
N ALA A 139 10.85 -8.58 33.59
CA ALA A 139 11.68 -7.95 34.62
C ALA A 139 10.96 -8.04 35.98
N VAL A 140 11.62 -8.66 36.97
CA VAL A 140 11.10 -8.70 38.34
C VAL A 140 11.23 -7.31 38.94
N ILE A 141 10.10 -6.71 39.32
CA ILE A 141 10.05 -5.40 39.99
C ILE A 141 10.37 -5.60 41.47
N THR A 142 9.70 -6.56 42.10
CA THR A 142 9.92 -6.92 43.50
C THR A 142 9.42 -8.33 43.78
N ALA A 143 10.00 -8.98 44.79
CA ALA A 143 9.56 -10.28 45.27
C ALA A 143 9.62 -10.33 46.80
N ALA A 144 8.66 -11.00 47.42
CA ALA A 144 8.58 -11.13 48.88
C ALA A 144 8.30 -12.59 49.26
N PRO A 145 9.04 -13.17 50.22
CA PRO A 145 8.65 -14.41 50.90
C PRO A 145 7.24 -14.28 51.50
N ILE A 146 6.43 -15.34 51.44
CA ILE A 146 5.01 -15.26 51.79
C ILE A 146 4.75 -14.88 53.26
N ASP A 147 5.66 -15.27 54.15
CA ASP A 147 5.65 -14.91 55.58
C ASP A 147 5.81 -13.40 55.78
N ARG A 148 6.73 -12.75 55.05
CA ARG A 148 6.87 -11.29 55.07
C ARG A 148 5.72 -10.59 54.35
N ALA A 149 5.23 -11.18 53.26
CA ALA A 149 4.07 -10.65 52.53
C ALA A 149 2.76 -10.76 53.32
N ARG A 150 2.67 -11.55 54.39
CA ARG A 150 1.52 -11.54 55.30
C ARG A 150 1.51 -10.35 56.27
N ALA A 151 2.68 -9.74 56.50
CA ALA A 151 2.83 -8.60 57.41
C ALA A 151 2.51 -7.24 56.75
N CYS A 152 2.35 -7.20 55.42
CA CYS A 152 2.00 -5.96 54.72
C CYS A 152 0.50 -5.65 54.82
N SER A 153 0.15 -4.37 54.64
CA SER A 153 -1.25 -3.95 54.50
C SER A 153 -1.75 -4.21 53.08
N GLN A 154 -1.03 -3.67 52.09
CA GLN A 154 -1.35 -3.82 50.67
C GLN A 154 -0.10 -3.77 49.79
N LEU A 155 -0.16 -4.49 48.67
CA LEU A 155 0.77 -4.36 47.55
C LEU A 155 0.23 -3.29 46.59
N ARG A 156 0.97 -2.18 46.47
CA ARG A 156 0.69 -1.11 45.51
C ARG A 156 1.64 -1.23 44.32
N ILE A 157 1.07 -1.20 43.11
CA ILE A 157 1.81 -1.26 41.84
C ILE A 157 1.45 -0.01 41.04
N TRP A 158 2.43 0.61 40.39
CA TRP A 158 2.23 1.73 39.48
C TRP A 158 3.05 1.56 38.20
N SER A 159 2.52 2.05 37.09
CA SER A 159 3.19 2.05 35.80
C SER A 159 2.77 3.28 35.02
N ASN A 160 3.67 4.26 34.93
CA ASN A 160 3.40 5.54 34.29
C ASN A 160 4.61 6.00 33.44
N PRO A 161 4.54 7.13 32.71
CA PRO A 161 5.63 7.56 31.84
C PRO A 161 6.91 7.98 32.58
N THR A 162 6.89 8.06 33.93
CA THR A 162 8.05 8.44 34.75
C THR A 162 8.70 7.24 35.43
N GLU A 163 7.92 6.26 35.89
CA GLU A 163 8.43 5.11 36.65
C GLU A 163 7.46 3.93 36.56
N VAL A 164 8.01 2.71 36.65
CA VAL A 164 7.25 1.48 36.87
C VAL A 164 7.75 0.84 38.16
N GLY A 165 6.87 0.60 39.12
CA GLY A 165 7.27 0.16 40.44
C GLY A 165 6.20 -0.58 41.22
N ALA A 166 6.64 -1.24 42.29
CA ALA A 166 5.77 -1.96 43.19
C ALA A 166 6.31 -1.88 44.63
N ARG A 167 5.41 -1.80 45.60
CA ARG A 167 5.73 -1.68 47.02
C ARG A 167 4.75 -2.46 47.87
N PHE A 168 5.27 -3.24 48.80
CA PHE A 168 4.48 -3.84 49.89
C PHE A 168 4.43 -2.84 51.05
N GLU A 169 3.29 -2.17 51.20
CA GLU A 169 3.08 -1.15 52.24
C GLU A 169 3.09 -1.77 53.64
N GLY A 170 3.73 -1.09 54.59
CA GLY A 170 4.03 -1.64 55.92
C GLY A 170 5.31 -2.46 56.00
N THR A 171 6.05 -2.59 54.89
CA THR A 171 7.37 -3.25 54.85
C THR A 171 8.42 -2.39 54.13
N ASP A 172 9.68 -2.83 54.18
CA ASP A 172 10.83 -2.28 53.43
C ASP A 172 10.92 -2.82 51.99
N ILE A 173 10.03 -3.74 51.59
CA ILE A 173 10.09 -4.43 50.30
C ILE A 173 9.44 -3.56 49.21
N SER A 174 10.26 -3.01 48.34
CA SER A 174 9.85 -2.25 47.15
C SER A 174 10.87 -2.40 46.03
N GLY A 175 10.48 -2.04 44.81
CA GLY A 175 11.41 -1.99 43.69
C GLY A 175 10.82 -1.24 42.52
N THR A 176 11.69 -0.80 41.63
CA THR A 176 11.34 -0.03 40.44
C THR A 176 12.15 -0.54 39.25
N VAL A 177 11.57 -0.44 38.08
CA VAL A 177 12.18 -0.82 36.80
C VAL A 177 12.04 0.34 35.82
N PRO A 178 12.94 0.46 34.84
CA PRO A 178 12.89 1.58 33.90
C PRO A 178 11.66 1.52 32.98
N THR A 179 11.24 2.68 32.47
CA THR A 179 9.91 2.92 31.87
C THR A 179 9.62 2.15 30.58
N GLU A 180 10.64 1.61 29.91
CA GLU A 180 10.51 0.67 28.79
C GLU A 180 9.82 -0.65 29.19
N ASN A 181 9.79 -0.95 30.50
CA ASN A 181 9.13 -2.12 31.07
C ASN A 181 7.65 -1.89 31.43
N ARG A 182 7.03 -0.79 30.96
CA ARG A 182 5.57 -0.62 31.02
C ARG A 182 4.86 -1.80 30.32
N PRO A 183 3.86 -2.43 30.95
CA PRO A 183 3.30 -3.68 30.47
C PRO A 183 2.45 -3.49 29.21
N VAL A 184 2.32 -4.56 28.43
CA VAL A 184 1.25 -4.69 27.44
C VAL A 184 -0.04 -5.07 28.17
N MET A 185 -1.13 -4.38 27.83
CA MET A 185 -2.44 -4.62 28.40
C MET A 185 -3.41 -5.14 27.32
N GLY A 186 -3.77 -6.40 27.45
CA GLY A 186 -4.82 -7.06 26.67
C GLY A 186 -6.15 -7.17 27.42
N GLY A 187 -6.16 -6.79 28.71
CA GLY A 187 -7.27 -6.96 29.63
C GLY A 187 -6.78 -7.07 31.07
N VAL A 188 -7.63 -7.59 31.96
CA VAL A 188 -7.26 -7.98 33.33
C VAL A 188 -7.68 -9.42 33.55
N PHE A 189 -6.71 -10.27 33.89
CA PHE A 189 -6.87 -11.71 34.03
C PHE A 189 -6.38 -12.17 35.41
N THR A 190 -7.05 -13.17 35.97
CA THR A 190 -6.74 -13.76 37.27
C THR A 190 -7.06 -15.24 37.29
N SER A 191 -6.36 -16.00 38.13
CA SER A 191 -6.72 -17.39 38.44
C SER A 191 -7.64 -17.51 39.66
N LEU A 192 -8.03 -16.39 40.27
CA LEU A 192 -8.97 -16.36 41.40
C LEU A 192 -10.41 -16.58 40.93
N SER A 193 -11.21 -17.23 41.77
CA SER A 193 -12.64 -17.43 41.48
C SER A 193 -13.40 -16.09 41.52
N PRO A 194 -14.53 -15.95 40.80
CA PRO A 194 -15.37 -14.75 40.90
C PRO A 194 -15.82 -14.45 42.34
N ALA A 195 -16.05 -15.49 43.16
CA ALA A 195 -16.40 -15.35 44.57
C ALA A 195 -15.24 -14.78 45.40
N ASP A 196 -13.99 -15.18 45.13
CA ASP A 196 -12.82 -14.65 45.81
C ASP A 196 -12.55 -13.18 45.44
N VAL A 197 -12.72 -12.83 44.17
CA VAL A 197 -12.60 -11.45 43.70
C VAL A 197 -13.69 -10.58 44.31
N ALA A 198 -14.93 -11.06 44.39
CA ALA A 198 -16.02 -10.35 45.07
C ALA A 198 -15.74 -10.17 46.58
N ALA A 199 -15.27 -11.23 47.25
CA ALA A 199 -14.94 -11.20 48.67
C ALA A 199 -13.77 -10.28 49.02
N ALA A 200 -12.84 -10.04 48.07
CA ALA A 200 -11.76 -9.08 48.24
C ALA A 200 -12.25 -7.62 48.30
N GLY A 201 -13.41 -7.32 47.71
CA GLY A 201 -14.02 -5.98 47.70
C GLY A 201 -13.03 -4.89 47.25
N PRO A 202 -12.86 -3.78 48.01
CA PRO A 202 -11.92 -2.71 47.64
C PRO A 202 -10.43 -3.12 47.78
N GLY A 203 -10.17 -4.29 48.38
CA GLY A 203 -8.83 -4.83 48.58
C GLY A 203 -8.19 -5.38 47.31
N LEU A 204 -8.92 -5.54 46.20
CA LEU A 204 -8.34 -5.94 44.92
C LEU A 204 -8.87 -5.02 43.83
N ARG A 205 -8.03 -4.11 43.33
CA ARG A 205 -8.42 -3.11 42.33
C ARG A 205 -7.30 -2.84 41.33
N LEU A 206 -7.69 -2.57 40.09
CA LEU A 206 -6.82 -2.03 39.05
C LEU A 206 -7.53 -0.86 38.37
N HIS A 207 -6.84 0.26 38.26
CA HIS A 207 -7.25 1.41 37.48
C HIS A 207 -6.21 1.67 36.38
N ALA A 208 -6.66 1.77 35.13
CA ALA A 208 -5.80 2.11 34.00
C ALA A 208 -6.41 3.24 33.18
N GLU A 209 -5.66 4.33 32.98
CA GLU A 209 -6.02 5.36 32.01
C GLU A 209 -5.56 4.91 30.61
N VAL A 210 -6.50 4.78 29.67
CA VAL A 210 -6.20 4.41 28.29
C VAL A 210 -5.62 5.60 27.53
N ASP A 211 -4.57 5.36 26.74
CA ASP A 211 -3.91 6.43 25.98
C ASP A 211 -4.73 6.82 24.74
N THR A 212 -5.64 7.76 24.94
CA THR A 212 -6.57 8.31 23.94
C THR A 212 -6.10 9.67 23.41
N ARG A 213 -4.80 9.97 23.47
CA ARG A 213 -4.25 11.31 23.15
C ARG A 213 -4.52 11.82 21.73
N PHE A 214 -4.86 10.92 20.80
CA PHE A 214 -5.16 11.23 19.40
C PHE A 214 -6.66 11.36 19.10
N GLU A 215 -7.53 10.96 20.02
CA GLU A 215 -8.99 11.14 19.94
C GLU A 215 -9.35 12.59 20.31
N LEU A 216 -9.08 13.49 19.36
CA LEU A 216 -9.18 14.94 19.54
C LEU A 216 -10.29 15.54 18.67
N HIS A 217 -11.01 16.50 19.24
CA HIS A 217 -11.95 17.36 18.53
C HIS A 217 -11.54 18.84 18.69
N PRO A 218 -11.81 19.70 17.69
CA PRO A 218 -11.51 21.13 17.83
C PRO A 218 -12.38 21.74 18.94
N ALA A 219 -11.74 22.43 19.89
CA ALA A 219 -12.49 23.23 20.85
C ALA A 219 -13.23 24.39 20.13
N PRO A 220 -14.31 24.96 20.71
CA PRO A 220 -15.05 26.04 20.07
C PRO A 220 -14.18 27.22 19.61
N LEU A 221 -13.19 27.62 20.41
CA LEU A 221 -12.24 28.67 20.06
C LEU A 221 -11.42 28.32 18.80
N LYS A 222 -10.97 27.06 18.67
CA LYS A 222 -10.23 26.57 17.51
C LYS A 222 -11.12 26.58 16.26
N ALA A 223 -12.36 26.07 16.37
CA ALA A 223 -13.32 26.05 15.28
C ALA A 223 -13.67 27.47 14.75
N VAL A 224 -13.88 28.44 15.66
CA VAL A 224 -14.15 29.84 15.32
C VAL A 224 -12.93 30.48 14.64
N ALA A 225 -11.73 30.31 15.18
CA ALA A 225 -10.50 30.85 14.61
C ALA A 225 -10.23 30.31 13.20
N MET A 226 -10.42 29.01 12.99
CA MET A 226 -10.30 28.38 11.66
C MET A 226 -11.31 29.00 10.68
N THR A 227 -12.58 29.12 11.09
CA THR A 227 -13.65 29.66 10.22
C THR A 227 -13.39 31.11 9.82
N ILE A 228 -13.09 31.98 10.79
CA ILE A 228 -12.77 33.39 10.54
C ILE A 228 -11.50 33.50 9.69
N GLY A 229 -10.47 32.70 9.99
CA GLY A 229 -9.23 32.64 9.22
C GLY A 229 -9.48 32.35 7.74
N LEU A 230 -10.27 31.31 7.43
CA LEU A 230 -10.62 30.94 6.06
C LEU A 230 -11.45 32.02 5.35
N LEU A 231 -12.43 32.62 6.03
CA LEU A 231 -13.22 33.73 5.48
C LEU A 231 -12.34 34.95 5.15
N CYS A 232 -11.38 35.27 6.03
CA CYS A 232 -10.40 36.33 5.80
C CYS A 232 -9.50 36.03 4.59
N VAL A 233 -9.04 34.78 4.43
CA VAL A 233 -8.29 34.38 3.22
C VAL A 233 -9.15 34.58 1.97
N ILE A 234 -10.39 34.09 1.95
CA ILE A 234 -11.31 34.27 0.80
C ILE A 234 -11.50 35.77 0.49
N ALA A 235 -11.77 36.59 1.50
CA ALA A 235 -11.91 38.03 1.34
C ALA A 235 -10.64 38.69 0.76
N SER A 236 -9.46 38.25 1.21
CA SER A 236 -8.17 38.73 0.68
C SER A 236 -7.96 38.35 -0.80
N LEU A 237 -8.42 37.17 -1.22
CA LEU A 237 -8.36 36.72 -2.62
C LEU A 237 -9.35 37.47 -3.51
N VAL A 238 -10.55 37.75 -3.02
CA VAL A 238 -11.53 38.61 -3.70
C VAL A 238 -10.96 40.03 -3.86
N ALA A 239 -10.34 40.57 -2.83
CA ALA A 239 -9.67 41.87 -2.89
C ALA A 239 -8.51 41.87 -3.90
N LEU A 240 -7.69 40.82 -3.94
CA LEU A 240 -6.64 40.64 -4.93
C LEU A 240 -7.19 40.55 -6.37
N TRP A 241 -8.32 39.88 -6.55
CA TRP A 241 -9.02 39.81 -7.84
C TRP A 241 -9.54 41.18 -8.29
N LEU A 242 -10.10 41.97 -7.36
CA LEU A 242 -10.55 43.33 -7.63
C LEU A 242 -9.38 44.22 -8.05
N LEU A 243 -8.22 44.12 -7.39
CA LEU A 243 -7.01 44.83 -7.79
C LEU A 243 -6.55 44.44 -9.21
N ASP A 244 -6.50 43.15 -9.53
CA ASP A 244 -6.22 42.67 -10.89
C ASP A 244 -7.21 43.24 -11.93
N ARG A 245 -8.48 43.44 -11.56
CA ARG A 245 -9.51 43.96 -12.46
C ARG A 245 -9.38 45.47 -12.68
N SER A 246 -9.17 46.23 -11.61
CA SER A 246 -9.06 47.70 -11.64
C SER A 246 -7.91 48.20 -12.49
N PHE A 247 -6.78 47.48 -12.51
CA PHE A 247 -5.62 47.81 -13.36
C PHE A 247 -5.66 47.13 -14.75
N GLY A 248 -6.81 46.56 -15.16
CA GLY A 248 -7.03 46.07 -16.53
C GLY A 248 -6.36 44.73 -16.88
N TYR A 249 -5.66 44.07 -15.95
CA TYR A 249 -4.98 42.80 -16.20
C TYR A 249 -5.91 41.65 -16.61
N HIS A 250 -7.19 41.71 -16.20
CA HIS A 250 -8.21 40.76 -16.64
C HIS A 250 -8.35 40.70 -18.18
N ARG A 251 -8.11 41.81 -18.90
CA ARG A 251 -8.22 41.91 -20.36
C ARG A 251 -7.09 41.20 -21.11
N ARG A 252 -5.97 40.91 -20.44
CA ARG A 252 -4.84 40.14 -21.01
C ARG A 252 -5.11 38.63 -21.06
N THR A 253 -6.24 38.19 -20.54
CA THR A 253 -6.65 36.79 -20.61
C THR A 253 -7.24 36.51 -22.00
N PRO A 254 -6.70 35.57 -22.78
CA PRO A 254 -7.33 35.18 -24.04
C PRO A 254 -8.72 34.62 -23.76
N ARG A 255 -9.75 35.27 -24.32
CA ARG A 255 -11.13 34.76 -24.30
C ARG A 255 -11.22 33.60 -25.28
N ARG A 256 -11.07 32.39 -24.78
CA ARG A 256 -11.46 31.19 -25.54
C ARG A 256 -12.84 30.75 -25.06
N PRO A 257 -13.83 30.60 -25.95
CA PRO A 257 -15.13 30.07 -25.55
C PRO A 257 -14.96 28.65 -25.00
N LEU A 258 -15.73 28.32 -23.95
CA LEU A 258 -15.59 27.06 -23.21
C LEU A 258 -15.73 25.83 -24.13
N TRP A 259 -16.58 25.91 -25.16
CA TRP A 259 -16.75 24.83 -26.13
C TRP A 259 -15.45 24.50 -26.92
N GLN A 260 -14.59 25.48 -27.21
CA GLN A 260 -13.29 25.22 -27.87
C GLN A 260 -12.29 24.53 -26.95
N LEU A 261 -12.44 24.72 -25.63
CA LEU A 261 -11.62 24.05 -24.62
C LEU A 261 -12.07 22.58 -24.43
N ILE A 262 -13.38 22.32 -24.54
CA ILE A 262 -13.97 20.99 -24.32
C ILE A 262 -14.01 20.14 -25.60
N ARG A 263 -13.95 20.74 -26.80
CA ARG A 263 -14.02 20.01 -28.07
C ARG A 263 -13.01 18.85 -28.12
N PRO A 264 -13.44 17.58 -28.16
CA PRO A 264 -12.54 16.43 -28.07
C PRO A 264 -11.66 16.33 -29.31
N ARG A 265 -10.36 16.10 -29.10
CA ARG A 265 -9.40 15.74 -30.15
C ARG A 265 -9.18 14.22 -30.10
N PRO A 266 -8.68 13.60 -31.19
CA PRO A 266 -8.39 12.16 -31.19
C PRO A 266 -7.46 11.73 -30.04
N VAL A 267 -6.47 12.54 -29.70
CA VAL A 267 -5.57 12.27 -28.56
C VAL A 267 -6.33 12.29 -27.23
N ASP A 268 -7.30 13.19 -27.07
CA ASP A 268 -8.10 13.27 -25.83
C ASP A 268 -8.95 12.02 -25.67
N VAL A 269 -9.56 11.54 -26.76
CA VAL A 269 -10.34 10.29 -26.76
C VAL A 269 -9.44 9.12 -26.40
N ALA A 270 -8.22 9.05 -26.94
CA ALA A 270 -7.27 7.99 -26.62
C ALA A 270 -6.82 8.02 -25.15
N VAL A 271 -6.49 9.20 -24.61
CA VAL A 271 -6.04 9.33 -23.21
C VAL A 271 -7.19 9.08 -22.24
N ILE A 272 -8.33 9.74 -22.42
CA ILE A 272 -9.49 9.57 -21.55
C ILE A 272 -10.02 8.14 -21.66
N GLY A 273 -10.11 7.60 -22.88
CA GLY A 273 -10.49 6.20 -23.11
C GLY A 273 -9.52 5.21 -22.46
N GLY A 274 -8.20 5.46 -22.54
CA GLY A 274 -7.19 4.66 -21.86
C GLY A 274 -7.31 4.69 -20.34
N LEU A 275 -7.52 5.88 -19.74
CA LEU A 275 -7.74 6.03 -18.30
C LEU A 275 -9.03 5.33 -17.83
N VAL A 276 -10.12 5.49 -18.56
CA VAL A 276 -11.40 4.84 -18.26
C VAL A 276 -11.25 3.32 -18.37
N LEU A 277 -10.71 2.82 -19.49
CA LEU A 277 -10.50 1.39 -19.71
C LEU A 277 -9.61 0.79 -18.61
N TRP A 278 -8.55 1.47 -18.22
CA TRP A 278 -7.66 1.03 -17.14
C TRP A 278 -8.33 1.07 -15.77
N THR A 279 -9.29 1.96 -15.52
CA THR A 279 -10.05 1.96 -14.26
C THR A 279 -10.86 0.67 -14.09
N PHE A 280 -11.34 0.09 -15.20
CA PHE A 280 -12.04 -1.19 -15.21
C PHE A 280 -11.09 -2.40 -15.19
N LEU A 281 -10.14 -2.43 -16.11
CA LEU A 281 -9.27 -3.59 -16.33
C LEU A 281 -8.08 -3.64 -15.38
N GLY A 282 -7.55 -2.47 -15.04
CA GLY A 282 -6.17 -2.27 -14.62
C GLY A 282 -5.91 -2.49 -13.13
N ALA A 283 -4.62 -2.63 -12.85
CA ALA A 283 -4.12 -2.74 -11.50
C ALA A 283 -4.27 -1.44 -10.70
N GLY A 284 -4.45 -1.58 -9.41
CA GLY A 284 -4.31 -0.50 -8.44
C GLY A 284 -2.91 -0.43 -7.85
N SER A 285 -2.80 0.23 -6.70
CA SER A 285 -1.56 0.26 -5.93
C SER A 285 -1.51 -0.89 -4.91
N SER A 286 -0.33 -1.14 -4.35
CA SER A 286 -0.12 -2.07 -3.22
C SER A 286 -0.87 -1.65 -1.95
N ASP A 287 -1.21 -0.36 -1.82
CA ASP A 287 -1.75 0.22 -0.59
C ASP A 287 -3.26 0.47 -0.69
N ASP A 288 -3.92 -0.01 -1.75
CA ASP A 288 -5.37 0.17 -1.90
C ASP A 288 -6.12 -0.45 -0.71
N GLY A 289 -5.76 -1.67 -0.30
CA GLY A 289 -6.33 -2.32 0.88
C GLY A 289 -5.97 -1.62 2.20
N TYR A 290 -4.75 -1.08 2.28
CA TYR A 290 -4.27 -0.33 3.43
C TYR A 290 -5.13 0.92 3.67
N ILE A 291 -5.29 1.74 2.62
CA ILE A 291 -6.01 3.02 2.68
C ILE A 291 -7.51 2.79 2.88
N LEU A 292 -8.08 1.76 2.24
CA LEU A 292 -9.49 1.44 2.38
C LEU A 292 -9.84 1.02 3.82
N SER A 293 -9.07 0.09 4.42
CA SER A 293 -9.33 -0.34 5.80
C SER A 293 -9.15 0.80 6.79
N MET A 294 -8.12 1.64 6.62
CA MET A 294 -7.93 2.85 7.42
C MET A 294 -9.14 3.78 7.34
N GLY A 295 -9.65 4.02 6.12
CA GLY A 295 -10.83 4.86 5.89
C GLY A 295 -12.12 4.29 6.49
N LYS A 296 -12.28 2.96 6.51
CA LYS A 296 -13.44 2.28 7.12
C LYS A 296 -13.44 2.35 8.65
N VAL A 297 -12.26 2.31 9.28
CA VAL A 297 -12.11 2.32 10.74
C VAL A 297 -12.13 3.75 11.32
N ALA A 298 -11.71 4.74 10.55
CA ALA A 298 -11.58 6.14 11.00
C ALA A 298 -12.85 6.73 11.68
N PRO A 299 -14.10 6.48 11.20
CA PRO A 299 -15.30 7.02 11.84
C PRO A 299 -15.51 6.53 13.28
N GLU A 300 -15.23 5.24 13.55
CA GLU A 300 -15.37 4.67 14.89
C GLU A 300 -14.18 5.02 15.78
N ALA A 301 -12.97 5.13 15.21
CA ALA A 301 -11.78 5.56 15.92
C ALA A 301 -11.83 7.04 16.33
N GLY A 302 -12.61 7.87 15.64
CA GLY A 302 -12.72 9.31 15.86
C GLY A 302 -11.64 10.16 15.17
N TYR A 303 -10.66 9.53 14.52
CA TYR A 303 -9.56 10.18 13.78
C TYR A 303 -8.96 9.23 12.72
N THR A 304 -8.14 9.76 11.81
CA THR A 304 -7.45 8.95 10.79
C THR A 304 -6.22 8.24 11.38
N ALA A 305 -6.45 7.20 12.17
CA ALA A 305 -5.39 6.38 12.77
C ALA A 305 -4.58 5.63 11.71
N ASN A 306 -3.27 5.52 11.88
CA ASN A 306 -2.52 4.49 11.18
C ASN A 306 -2.95 3.13 11.72
N TYR A 307 -3.87 2.48 11.00
CA TYR A 307 -4.52 1.27 11.47
C TYR A 307 -3.57 0.07 11.57
N TYR A 308 -2.56 -0.03 10.71
CA TYR A 308 -1.72 -1.22 10.62
C TYR A 308 -0.42 -1.14 11.42
N ARG A 309 0.04 0.05 11.81
CA ARG A 309 1.37 0.27 12.41
C ARG A 309 1.37 1.53 13.30
N PHE A 310 2.47 1.75 14.00
CA PHE A 310 2.74 3.00 14.74
C PHE A 310 1.80 3.27 15.91
N PHE A 311 1.31 2.21 16.58
CA PHE A 311 0.61 2.33 17.87
C PHE A 311 -0.64 3.24 17.77
N GLY A 312 -1.32 3.21 16.62
CA GLY A 312 -2.49 4.06 16.35
C GLY A 312 -2.18 5.53 16.08
N ALA A 313 -0.90 5.92 15.88
CA ALA A 313 -0.58 7.32 15.60
C ALA A 313 -1.34 7.85 14.37
N PRO A 314 -1.85 9.10 14.39
CA PRO A 314 -2.60 9.66 13.28
C PRO A 314 -1.73 9.84 12.03
N GLU A 315 -2.35 9.83 10.84
CA GLU A 315 -1.70 10.21 9.57
C GLU A 315 -1.50 11.73 9.41
N ALA A 316 -2.00 12.53 10.37
CA ALA A 316 -1.75 13.96 10.40
C ALA A 316 -0.24 14.27 10.42
N PRO A 317 0.23 15.29 9.68
CA PRO A 317 -0.53 16.34 9.02
C PRO A 317 -0.99 16.00 7.57
N PHE A 318 -0.83 14.75 7.12
CA PHE A 318 -1.03 14.36 5.71
C PHE A 318 -2.38 13.69 5.41
N ASP A 319 -3.37 13.84 6.28
CA ASP A 319 -4.53 12.95 6.32
C ASP A 319 -5.79 13.50 5.63
N TRP A 320 -5.80 14.74 5.14
CA TRP A 320 -7.01 15.38 4.62
C TRP A 320 -7.62 14.62 3.43
N TYR A 321 -6.76 14.06 2.58
CA TYR A 321 -7.19 13.25 1.44
C TYR A 321 -7.73 11.89 1.87
N TYR A 322 -7.14 11.26 2.88
CA TYR A 322 -7.65 9.99 3.42
C TYR A 322 -8.95 10.19 4.19
N SER A 323 -9.12 11.31 4.87
CA SER A 323 -10.40 11.72 5.43
C SER A 323 -11.45 11.92 4.32
N PHE A 324 -11.10 12.55 3.20
CA PHE A 324 -12.00 12.59 2.03
C PHE A 324 -12.37 11.19 1.55
N LEU A 325 -11.40 10.28 1.40
CA LEU A 325 -11.66 8.90 0.96
C LEU A 325 -12.50 8.11 1.96
N SER A 326 -12.36 8.34 3.27
CA SER A 326 -13.20 7.74 4.31
C SER A 326 -14.67 8.13 4.13
N HIS A 327 -14.95 9.43 3.92
CA HIS A 327 -16.29 9.92 3.64
C HIS A 327 -16.80 9.45 2.27
N TRP A 328 -15.93 9.37 1.27
CA TRP A 328 -16.28 8.85 -0.06
C TRP A 328 -16.62 7.35 0.00
N GLY A 329 -15.90 6.58 0.80
CA GLY A 329 -16.05 5.14 0.97
C GLY A 329 -17.26 4.72 1.79
N SER A 330 -17.88 5.64 2.55
CA SER A 330 -19.13 5.37 3.28
C SER A 330 -20.32 5.18 2.34
N VAL A 331 -20.26 5.76 1.13
CA VAL A 331 -21.26 5.53 0.07
C VAL A 331 -21.08 4.14 -0.54
N SER A 332 -19.84 3.80 -0.89
CA SER A 332 -19.49 2.47 -1.39
C SER A 332 -17.99 2.24 -1.22
N SER A 333 -17.60 1.03 -0.82
CA SER A 333 -16.19 0.63 -0.69
C SER A 333 -15.68 -0.18 -1.88
N ASN A 334 -16.49 -0.35 -2.93
CA ASN A 334 -16.06 -1.07 -4.13
C ASN A 334 -14.92 -0.34 -4.87
N ALA A 335 -14.07 -1.09 -5.57
CA ALA A 335 -12.86 -0.54 -6.17
C ALA A 335 -13.13 0.51 -7.25
N LEU A 336 -14.19 0.34 -8.06
CA LEU A 336 -14.54 1.30 -9.11
C LEU A 336 -14.91 2.67 -8.53
N TRP A 337 -15.81 2.68 -7.55
CA TRP A 337 -16.23 3.89 -6.88
C TRP A 337 -15.05 4.59 -6.21
N MET A 338 -14.24 3.85 -5.45
CA MET A 338 -13.09 4.38 -4.73
C MET A 338 -12.03 4.99 -5.67
N ARG A 339 -11.93 4.52 -6.92
CA ARG A 339 -10.97 5.03 -7.93
C ARG A 339 -11.49 6.21 -8.78
N LEU A 340 -12.77 6.55 -8.70
CA LEU A 340 -13.33 7.67 -9.47
C LEU A 340 -12.61 9.01 -9.25
N PRO A 341 -12.20 9.39 -8.02
CA PRO A 341 -11.48 10.65 -7.83
C PRO A 341 -10.12 10.65 -8.53
N MET A 342 -9.45 9.49 -8.64
CA MET A 342 -8.17 9.33 -9.32
C MET A 342 -8.36 9.44 -10.84
N LEU A 343 -9.39 8.78 -11.37
CA LEU A 343 -9.78 8.91 -12.78
C LEU A 343 -10.05 10.38 -13.14
N ALA A 344 -10.84 11.08 -12.32
CA ALA A 344 -11.13 12.50 -12.51
C ALA A 344 -9.84 13.34 -12.48
N ALA A 345 -8.93 13.08 -11.53
CA ALA A 345 -7.64 13.75 -11.46
C ALA A 345 -6.81 13.55 -12.74
N GLY A 346 -6.74 12.32 -13.27
CA GLY A 346 -6.04 12.02 -14.52
C GLY A 346 -6.61 12.74 -15.73
N VAL A 347 -7.94 12.79 -15.84
CA VAL A 347 -8.63 13.55 -16.91
C VAL A 347 -8.32 15.05 -16.80
N VAL A 348 -8.40 15.63 -15.60
CA VAL A 348 -8.09 17.06 -15.40
C VAL A 348 -6.62 17.36 -15.68
N VAL A 349 -5.70 16.50 -15.24
CA VAL A 349 -4.27 16.60 -15.55
C VAL A 349 -4.05 16.64 -17.06
N TRP A 350 -4.65 15.71 -17.81
CA TRP A 350 -4.52 15.67 -19.27
C TRP A 350 -5.10 16.92 -19.95
N LEU A 351 -6.27 17.39 -19.50
CA LEU A 351 -6.90 18.58 -20.07
C LEU A 351 -6.05 19.84 -19.80
N LEU A 352 -5.48 19.99 -18.59
CA LEU A 352 -4.58 21.10 -18.27
C LEU A 352 -3.29 21.02 -19.11
N LEU A 353 -2.70 19.83 -19.26
CA LEU A 353 -1.53 19.62 -20.10
C LEU A 353 -1.82 19.98 -21.56
N SER A 354 -2.83 19.37 -22.17
CA SER A 354 -3.15 19.51 -23.60
C SER A 354 -3.66 20.90 -23.99
N ARG A 355 -4.39 21.59 -23.10
CA ARG A 355 -5.05 22.87 -23.40
C ARG A 355 -4.31 24.10 -22.88
N VAL A 356 -3.54 23.98 -21.80
CA VAL A 356 -2.87 25.12 -21.15
C VAL A 356 -1.36 25.04 -21.30
N LEU A 357 -0.73 23.93 -20.88
CA LEU A 357 0.72 23.86 -20.72
C LEU A 357 1.48 23.52 -22.02
N LEU A 358 1.06 22.50 -22.77
CA LEU A 358 1.68 22.15 -24.04
C LEU A 358 1.64 23.31 -25.05
N PRO A 359 0.53 24.05 -25.21
CA PRO A 359 0.51 25.23 -26.07
C PRO A 359 1.40 26.38 -25.57
N ARG A 360 1.63 26.47 -24.25
CA ARG A 360 2.47 27.50 -23.61
C ARG A 360 3.96 27.29 -23.87
N LEU A 361 4.38 26.04 -24.05
CA LEU A 361 5.75 25.65 -24.36
C LEU A 361 6.20 26.07 -25.77
N GLY A 362 5.29 26.34 -26.71
CA GLY A 362 5.64 26.96 -28.00
C GLY A 362 4.74 26.54 -29.17
N PRO A 363 4.82 27.25 -30.31
CA PRO A 363 4.06 26.90 -31.51
C PRO A 363 4.50 25.57 -32.13
N ALA A 364 5.75 25.14 -31.97
CA ALA A 364 6.25 23.88 -32.53
C ALA A 364 5.47 22.65 -32.05
N ILE A 365 5.07 22.61 -30.77
CA ILE A 365 4.28 21.50 -30.22
C ILE A 365 2.91 21.41 -30.88
N ARG A 366 2.36 22.54 -31.37
CA ARG A 366 1.14 22.55 -32.18
C ARG A 366 1.37 22.09 -33.62
N ARG A 367 2.56 22.35 -34.17
CA ARG A 367 2.95 21.96 -35.54
C ARG A 367 3.26 20.47 -35.66
N TYR A 368 3.81 19.85 -34.62
CA TYR A 368 4.14 18.42 -34.60
C TYR A 368 3.13 17.64 -33.73
N PRO A 369 2.04 17.09 -34.31
CA PRO A 369 1.00 16.41 -33.52
C PRO A 369 1.54 15.20 -32.75
N LEU A 370 2.59 14.54 -33.26
CA LEU A 370 3.25 13.41 -32.59
C LEU A 370 3.90 13.80 -31.26
N ALA A 371 4.27 15.07 -31.04
CA ALA A 371 4.75 15.53 -29.74
C ALA A 371 3.64 15.47 -28.66
N VAL A 372 2.39 15.76 -29.05
CA VAL A 372 1.23 15.63 -28.15
C VAL A 372 0.89 14.17 -27.88
N TRP A 373 1.03 13.30 -28.89
CA TRP A 373 0.92 11.85 -28.71
C TRP A 373 2.02 11.27 -27.81
N ALA A 374 3.26 11.78 -27.89
CA ALA A 374 4.34 11.38 -27.00
C ALA A 374 4.04 11.75 -25.54
N ALA A 375 3.51 12.96 -25.31
CA ALA A 375 3.03 13.38 -23.99
C ALA A 375 1.88 12.49 -23.48
N ALA A 376 0.91 12.17 -24.33
CA ALA A 376 -0.20 11.28 -24.01
C ALA A 376 0.28 9.89 -23.60
N ALA A 377 1.13 9.27 -24.43
CA ALA A 377 1.64 7.93 -24.18
C ALA A 377 2.54 7.89 -22.93
N MET A 378 3.36 8.92 -22.70
CA MET A 378 4.17 9.03 -21.48
C MET A 378 3.31 9.20 -20.24
N LEU A 379 2.25 10.02 -20.30
CA LEU A 379 1.32 10.18 -19.19
C LEU A 379 0.69 8.84 -18.82
N LEU A 380 0.12 8.10 -19.80
CA LEU A 380 -0.51 6.81 -19.56
C LEU A 380 0.49 5.76 -19.04
N ALA A 381 1.71 5.73 -19.59
CA ALA A 381 2.77 4.81 -19.17
C ALA A 381 3.20 5.04 -17.71
N PHE A 382 3.18 6.28 -17.21
CA PHE A 382 3.35 6.54 -15.78
C PHE A 382 2.07 6.23 -14.99
N TRP A 383 0.90 6.60 -15.54
CA TRP A 383 -0.35 6.56 -14.82
C TRP A 383 -0.78 5.13 -14.46
N PHE A 384 -0.66 4.19 -15.39
CA PHE A 384 -1.13 2.82 -15.25
C PHE A 384 -0.46 2.07 -14.09
N PRO A 385 0.89 2.06 -13.96
CA PRO A 385 1.56 1.35 -12.88
C PRO A 385 1.81 2.17 -11.60
N LEU A 386 1.72 3.51 -11.63
CA LEU A 386 2.13 4.36 -10.50
C LEU A 386 1.04 5.32 -9.97
N ALA A 387 -0.04 5.57 -10.72
CA ALA A 387 -1.05 6.58 -10.35
C ALA A 387 -2.52 6.11 -10.56
N SER A 388 -2.77 4.81 -10.53
CA SER A 388 -4.11 4.23 -10.72
C SER A 388 -4.81 3.80 -9.41
N GLY A 389 -4.07 3.68 -8.30
CA GLY A 389 -4.58 3.24 -7.00
C GLY A 389 -5.01 4.37 -6.07
N LEU A 390 -5.37 4.03 -4.82
CA LEU A 390 -5.90 4.97 -3.82
C LEU A 390 -4.86 5.85 -3.14
N ARG A 391 -3.57 5.63 -3.38
CA ARG A 391 -2.51 6.49 -2.85
C ARG A 391 -2.65 7.93 -3.34
N SER A 392 -1.94 8.85 -2.70
CA SER A 392 -2.08 10.28 -2.96
C SER A 392 -1.31 10.79 -4.19
N GLU A 393 -0.42 10.00 -4.81
CA GLU A 393 0.34 10.39 -6.01
C GLU A 393 -0.52 10.98 -7.15
N PRO A 394 -1.69 10.42 -7.54
CA PRO A 394 -2.52 10.98 -8.61
C PRO A 394 -2.99 12.40 -8.30
N ILE A 395 -3.30 12.67 -7.02
CA ILE A 395 -3.72 13.99 -6.56
C ILE A 395 -2.52 14.94 -6.44
N ILE A 396 -1.33 14.43 -6.08
CA ILE A 396 -0.08 15.20 -6.11
C ILE A 396 0.25 15.64 -7.54
N VAL A 397 0.09 14.76 -8.54
CA VAL A 397 0.28 15.11 -9.95
C VAL A 397 -0.71 16.19 -10.36
N LEU A 398 -1.99 16.06 -9.99
CA LEU A 398 -3.00 17.08 -10.23
C LEU A 398 -2.60 18.43 -9.62
N GLY A 399 -2.29 18.45 -8.32
CA GLY A 399 -1.89 19.65 -7.61
C GLY A 399 -0.66 20.32 -8.22
N THR A 400 0.36 19.54 -8.61
CA THR A 400 1.57 20.02 -9.28
C THR A 400 1.26 20.66 -10.64
N ILE A 401 0.39 20.04 -11.44
CA ILE A 401 -0.01 20.57 -12.75
C ILE A 401 -0.88 21.82 -12.62
N VAL A 402 -1.77 21.87 -11.61
CA VAL A 402 -2.54 23.08 -11.27
C VAL A 402 -1.59 24.21 -10.87
N THR A 403 -0.63 23.95 -9.97
CA THR A 403 0.42 24.91 -9.59
C THR A 403 1.15 25.42 -10.82
N TRP A 404 1.55 24.53 -11.75
CA TRP A 404 2.28 24.94 -12.94
C TRP A 404 1.46 25.82 -13.87
N ALA A 405 0.22 25.41 -14.15
CA ALA A 405 -0.69 26.14 -15.00
C ALA A 405 -1.00 27.53 -14.43
N ALA A 406 -1.18 27.61 -13.10
CA ALA A 406 -1.45 28.85 -12.39
C ALA A 406 -0.23 29.81 -12.40
N VAL A 407 0.99 29.29 -12.19
CA VAL A 407 2.24 30.04 -12.34
C VAL A 407 2.42 30.58 -13.76
N GLU A 408 2.30 29.72 -14.77
CA GLU A 408 2.50 30.15 -16.16
C GLU A 408 1.45 31.18 -16.58
N ARG A 409 0.23 31.08 -16.03
CA ARG A 409 -0.82 32.07 -16.23
C ARG A 409 -0.51 33.38 -15.52
N ALA A 410 0.01 33.36 -14.30
CA ALA A 410 0.46 34.55 -13.57
C ALA A 410 1.53 35.31 -14.38
N VAL A 411 2.53 34.58 -14.86
CA VAL A 411 3.65 35.13 -15.64
C VAL A 411 3.17 35.66 -16.99
N ALA A 412 2.34 34.92 -17.73
CA ALA A 412 1.88 35.34 -19.05
C ALA A 412 0.91 36.52 -19.02
N THR A 413 0.07 36.62 -17.99
CA THR A 413 -0.97 37.67 -17.89
C THR A 413 -0.59 38.84 -16.97
N HIS A 414 0.55 38.76 -16.28
CA HIS A 414 0.97 39.68 -15.22
C HIS A 414 -0.05 39.81 -14.06
N ARG A 415 -0.82 38.76 -13.80
CA ARG A 415 -1.84 38.71 -12.74
C ARG A 415 -1.30 38.13 -11.44
N ALA A 416 -1.77 38.63 -10.31
CA ALA A 416 -1.36 38.16 -8.99
C ALA A 416 -2.26 37.03 -8.48
N LEU A 417 -3.56 37.05 -8.82
CA LEU A 417 -4.48 36.01 -8.36
C LEU A 417 -4.07 34.58 -8.77
N PRO A 418 -3.60 34.30 -10.00
CA PRO A 418 -3.12 32.96 -10.34
C PRO A 418 -1.89 32.54 -9.52
N ALA A 419 -1.06 33.48 -9.04
CA ALA A 419 0.02 33.14 -8.12
C ALA A 419 -0.51 32.72 -6.73
N ALA A 420 -1.62 33.31 -6.27
CA ALA A 420 -2.30 32.86 -5.04
C ALA A 420 -2.92 31.46 -5.20
N VAL A 421 -3.52 31.17 -6.36
CA VAL A 421 -4.01 29.82 -6.68
C VAL A 421 -2.86 28.81 -6.71
N ALA A 422 -1.71 29.18 -7.25
CA ALA A 422 -0.52 28.33 -7.23
C ALA A 422 -0.02 28.06 -5.81
N ALA A 423 -0.01 29.08 -4.94
CA ALA A 423 0.37 28.91 -3.53
C ALA A 423 -0.61 27.99 -2.78
N LEU A 424 -1.91 28.18 -2.95
CA LEU A 424 -2.95 27.32 -2.38
C LEU A 424 -2.82 25.86 -2.84
N ALA A 425 -2.70 25.65 -4.16
CA ALA A 425 -2.54 24.32 -4.73
C ALA A 425 -1.29 23.62 -4.20
N THR A 426 -0.16 24.34 -4.08
CA THR A 426 1.05 23.78 -3.47
C THR A 426 0.89 23.46 -1.99
N GLY A 427 0.24 24.33 -1.21
CA GLY A 427 -0.07 24.06 0.20
C GLY A 427 -0.88 22.79 0.37
N LEU A 428 -1.98 22.66 -0.37
CA LEU A 428 -2.83 21.45 -0.36
C LEU A 428 -2.07 20.20 -0.82
N THR A 429 -1.18 20.34 -1.81
CA THR A 429 -0.36 19.24 -2.33
C THR A 429 0.68 18.77 -1.32
N LEU A 430 1.31 19.68 -0.59
CA LEU A 430 2.24 19.36 0.50
C LEU A 430 1.54 18.58 1.61
N GLY A 431 0.27 18.90 1.88
CA GLY A 431 -0.57 18.20 2.85
C GLY A 431 -1.02 16.79 2.43
N LEU A 432 -0.65 16.28 1.25
CA LEU A 432 -1.05 14.95 0.79
C LEU A 432 -0.11 13.83 1.24
N ALA A 433 1.19 14.12 1.23
CA ALA A 433 2.27 13.21 1.60
C ALA A 433 3.62 13.97 1.58
N PRO A 434 4.69 13.42 2.19
CA PRO A 434 6.03 14.01 2.12
C PRO A 434 6.54 14.26 0.70
N GLN A 435 6.23 13.39 -0.26
CA GLN A 435 6.60 13.55 -1.67
C GLN A 435 5.81 14.64 -2.41
N GLY A 436 4.79 15.24 -1.78
CA GLY A 436 4.08 16.43 -2.27
C GLY A 436 4.98 17.67 -2.43
N VAL A 437 6.22 17.63 -1.91
CA VAL A 437 7.26 18.66 -2.08
C VAL A 437 7.57 19.00 -3.54
N ILE A 438 7.23 18.13 -4.49
CA ILE A 438 7.38 18.39 -5.91
C ILE A 438 6.61 19.64 -6.40
N ALA A 439 5.43 19.92 -5.83
CA ALA A 439 4.70 21.15 -6.13
C ALA A 439 5.43 22.40 -5.61
N ALA A 440 6.14 22.29 -4.48
CA ALA A 440 7.00 23.33 -3.97
C ALA A 440 8.26 23.51 -4.83
N ALA A 441 8.87 22.43 -5.33
CA ALA A 441 10.00 22.48 -6.26
C ALA A 441 9.67 23.32 -7.51
N LEU A 442 8.47 23.14 -8.04
CA LEU A 442 7.98 23.87 -9.20
C LEU A 442 7.75 25.36 -8.90
N LEU A 443 7.22 25.71 -7.72
CA LEU A 443 7.13 27.10 -7.27
C LEU A 443 8.52 27.73 -7.13
N LEU A 444 9.48 27.01 -6.53
CA LEU A 444 10.86 27.48 -6.38
C LEU A 444 11.53 27.72 -7.73
N ALA A 445 11.40 26.78 -8.68
CA ALA A 445 11.88 26.92 -10.05
C ALA A 445 11.29 28.15 -10.78
N SER A 446 10.08 28.55 -10.39
CA SER A 446 9.33 29.63 -11.02
C SER A 446 9.33 30.95 -10.25
N SER A 447 9.90 30.96 -9.04
CA SER A 447 9.81 32.04 -8.06
C SER A 447 10.28 33.38 -8.62
N ALA A 448 11.43 33.39 -9.30
CA ALA A 448 11.99 34.58 -9.93
C ALA A 448 11.04 35.21 -10.98
N ALA A 449 10.33 34.37 -11.75
CA ALA A 449 9.39 34.86 -12.76
C ALA A 449 8.15 35.49 -12.12
N VAL A 450 7.61 34.87 -11.07
CA VAL A 450 6.47 35.41 -10.31
C VAL A 450 6.87 36.69 -9.57
N LEU A 451 8.04 36.71 -8.92
CA LEU A 451 8.53 37.86 -8.19
C LEU A 451 8.71 39.08 -9.09
N ARG A 452 9.20 38.91 -10.33
CA ARG A 452 9.28 40.00 -11.32
C ARG A 452 7.90 40.60 -11.63
N VAL A 453 6.85 39.78 -11.72
CA VAL A 453 5.47 40.27 -11.90
C VAL A 453 5.03 41.09 -10.71
N LEU A 454 5.27 40.62 -9.48
CA LEU A 454 4.88 41.33 -8.26
C LEU A 454 5.65 42.64 -8.07
N ILE A 455 6.97 42.64 -8.32
CA ILE A 455 7.82 43.84 -8.24
C ILE A 455 7.40 44.88 -9.29
N ALA A 456 7.08 44.45 -10.52
CA ALA A 456 6.60 45.36 -11.55
C ALA A 456 5.30 46.08 -11.14
N ARG A 457 4.47 45.42 -10.33
CA ARG A 457 3.18 45.92 -9.84
C ARG A 457 3.23 46.61 -8.48
N ARG A 458 4.41 46.70 -7.84
CA ARG A 458 4.54 47.27 -6.49
C ARG A 458 4.04 48.70 -6.37
N ARG A 459 4.12 49.50 -7.45
CA ARG A 459 3.70 50.90 -7.48
C ARG A 459 2.18 51.07 -7.57
N GLU A 460 1.45 50.01 -7.93
CA GLU A 460 -0.01 50.05 -8.13
C GLU A 460 -0.78 49.95 -6.81
N ALA A 461 -0.44 48.95 -5.99
CA ALA A 461 -1.17 48.62 -4.76
C ALA A 461 -0.25 48.47 -3.52
N GLY A 462 1.07 48.60 -3.68
CA GLY A 462 2.04 48.23 -2.66
C GLY A 462 2.32 46.73 -2.62
N LEU A 463 3.51 46.34 -2.17
CA LEU A 463 3.93 44.92 -2.18
C LEU A 463 3.12 44.09 -1.17
N ALA A 464 2.79 44.64 -0.01
CA ALA A 464 2.03 43.95 1.03
C ALA A 464 0.65 43.47 0.55
N ALA A 465 -0.08 44.33 -0.17
CA ALA A 465 -1.40 44.01 -0.71
C ALA A 465 -1.38 42.91 -1.79
N LEU A 466 -0.22 42.67 -2.42
CA LEU A 466 -0.04 41.61 -3.41
C LEU A 466 0.47 40.31 -2.79
N VAL A 467 1.38 40.40 -1.81
CA VAL A 467 2.06 39.24 -1.21
C VAL A 467 1.23 38.59 -0.12
N LEU A 468 0.62 39.36 0.78
CA LEU A 468 -0.12 38.81 1.93
C LEU A 468 -1.23 37.84 1.51
N PRO A 469 -2.11 38.15 0.52
CA PRO A 469 -3.12 37.19 0.07
C PRO A 469 -2.52 35.91 -0.52
N ILE A 470 -1.36 35.99 -1.20
CA ILE A 470 -0.68 34.82 -1.78
C ILE A 470 -0.14 33.91 -0.67
N VAL A 471 0.53 34.50 0.33
CA VAL A 471 1.07 33.74 1.47
C VAL A 471 -0.06 33.17 2.32
N ALA A 472 -1.11 33.96 2.58
CA ALA A 472 -2.29 33.51 3.31
C ALA A 472 -3.00 32.34 2.61
N ALA A 473 -3.09 32.38 1.27
CA ALA A 473 -3.62 31.26 0.48
C ALA A 473 -2.78 29.99 0.60
N GLY A 474 -1.45 30.11 0.62
CA GLY A 474 -0.55 28.98 0.87
C GLY A 474 -0.68 28.42 2.29
N ALA A 475 -0.98 29.27 3.28
CA ALA A 475 -1.12 28.88 4.69
C ALA A 475 -2.44 28.17 5.02
N VAL A 476 -3.41 28.13 4.09
CA VAL A 476 -4.70 27.42 4.26
C VAL A 476 -4.54 25.95 4.59
N ILE A 477 -3.42 25.32 4.19
CA ILE A 477 -3.16 23.93 4.56
C ILE A 477 -3.01 23.74 6.08
N VAL A 478 -2.52 24.73 6.83
CA VAL A 478 -2.30 24.60 8.26
C VAL A 478 -3.60 24.29 9.02
N PRO A 479 -4.69 25.07 8.90
CA PRO A 479 -5.94 24.72 9.56
C PRO A 479 -6.57 23.42 9.03
N ILE A 480 -6.30 23.01 7.79
CA ILE A 480 -6.77 21.72 7.26
C ILE A 480 -6.02 20.54 7.90
N ALA A 481 -4.69 20.65 7.99
CA ALA A 481 -3.80 19.63 8.55
C ALA A 481 -3.94 19.48 10.07
N PHE A 482 -4.24 20.59 10.77
CA PHE A 482 -4.43 20.64 12.22
C PHE A 482 -5.90 20.84 12.59
N ARG A 483 -6.85 20.39 11.75
CA ARG A 483 -8.30 20.63 11.98
C ARG A 483 -8.78 20.00 13.29
N ASP A 484 -8.33 18.78 13.54
CA ASP A 484 -8.60 17.96 14.72
C ASP A 484 -7.34 17.93 15.61
N GLN A 485 -6.22 17.45 15.05
CA GLN A 485 -4.97 17.23 15.78
C GLN A 485 -4.31 18.54 16.25
N SER A 486 -3.57 18.44 17.36
CA SER A 486 -2.76 19.52 17.94
C SER A 486 -1.29 19.42 17.53
N LEU A 487 -0.51 20.49 17.74
CA LEU A 487 0.93 20.45 17.49
C LEU A 487 1.64 19.34 18.28
N ALA A 488 1.28 19.15 19.56
CA ALA A 488 1.87 18.12 20.40
C ALA A 488 1.55 16.70 19.91
N SER A 489 0.30 16.45 19.48
CA SER A 489 -0.11 15.14 18.94
C SER A 489 0.63 14.79 17.64
N VAL A 490 0.77 15.76 16.72
CA VAL A 490 1.50 15.57 15.46
C VAL A 490 2.99 15.37 15.72
N ALA A 491 3.58 16.11 16.66
CA ALA A 491 4.98 15.92 17.05
C ALA A 491 5.25 14.50 17.60
N GLU A 492 4.35 13.98 18.45
CA GLU A 492 4.44 12.62 18.95
C GLU A 492 4.27 11.58 17.83
N ALA A 493 3.32 11.78 16.90
CA ALA A 493 3.13 10.91 15.75
C ALA A 493 4.37 10.86 14.84
N ILE A 494 5.02 12.01 14.60
CA ILE A 494 6.28 12.09 13.84
C ILE A 494 7.40 11.34 14.56
N ARG A 495 7.53 11.53 15.89
CA ARG A 495 8.53 10.82 16.71
C ARG A 495 8.38 9.30 16.56
N ILE A 496 7.17 8.79 16.74
CA ILE A 496 6.88 7.35 16.61
C ILE A 496 7.27 6.82 15.22
N ARG A 497 6.93 7.56 14.15
CA ARG A 497 7.26 7.15 12.77
C ARG A 497 8.77 7.13 12.50
N LEU A 498 9.53 8.05 13.11
CA LEU A 498 10.99 8.09 12.97
C LEU A 498 11.69 7.00 13.79
N GLU A 499 11.15 6.63 14.97
CA GLU A 499 11.71 5.58 15.83
C GLU A 499 11.38 4.16 15.35
N VAL A 500 10.16 3.95 14.82
CA VAL A 500 9.63 2.62 14.49
C VAL A 500 9.64 2.33 12.98
N GLY A 501 9.52 3.37 12.16
CA GLY A 501 9.31 3.23 10.72
C GLY A 501 10.60 2.95 9.97
N PRO A 502 10.54 2.30 8.79
CA PRO A 502 11.67 2.28 7.89
C PRO A 502 11.89 3.67 7.31
N ALA A 503 12.75 4.45 7.98
CA ALA A 503 13.18 5.77 7.54
C ALA A 503 14.63 5.68 7.05
N ALA A 504 14.88 6.08 5.80
CA ALA A 504 16.23 6.16 5.26
C ALA A 504 16.73 7.60 5.32
N PRO A 505 17.97 7.85 5.79
CA PRO A 505 18.55 9.19 5.79
C PRO A 505 18.64 9.77 4.37
N TRP A 506 18.76 11.08 4.27
CA TRP A 506 18.85 11.79 2.99
C TRP A 506 20.07 11.39 2.15
N THR A 507 21.15 10.95 2.80
CA THR A 507 22.37 10.43 2.16
C THR A 507 22.14 9.12 1.39
N GLN A 508 21.05 8.41 1.67
CA GLN A 508 20.69 7.14 1.04
C GLN A 508 19.63 7.27 -0.07
N GLU A 509 19.48 8.45 -0.69
CA GLU A 509 18.54 8.64 -1.81
C GLU A 509 18.84 7.70 -3.00
N TYR A 510 20.09 7.24 -3.17
CA TYR A 510 20.45 6.26 -4.20
C TYR A 510 19.64 4.96 -4.09
N LEU A 511 19.14 4.60 -2.90
CA LEU A 511 18.32 3.42 -2.68
C LEU A 511 17.04 3.44 -3.53
N ARG A 512 16.45 4.62 -3.78
CA ARG A 512 15.26 4.75 -4.63
C ARG A 512 15.54 4.26 -6.06
N PHE A 513 16.72 4.56 -6.58
CA PHE A 513 17.16 4.13 -7.90
C PHE A 513 17.58 2.66 -7.89
N PHE A 514 18.26 2.20 -6.84
CA PHE A 514 18.60 0.79 -6.66
C PHE A 514 17.34 -0.08 -6.64
N PHE A 515 16.33 0.24 -5.82
CA PHE A 515 15.08 -0.51 -5.73
C PHE A 515 14.34 -0.61 -7.07
N LEU A 516 14.47 0.38 -7.95
CA LEU A 516 13.89 0.34 -9.30
C LEU A 516 14.55 -0.72 -10.19
N THR A 517 15.83 -1.02 -9.96
CA THR A 517 16.62 -2.01 -10.74
C THR A 517 16.52 -3.44 -10.23
N VAL A 518 15.97 -3.63 -9.03
CA VAL A 518 15.80 -4.96 -8.41
C VAL A 518 14.49 -5.60 -8.88
N ASN A 519 14.47 -6.93 -9.00
CA ASN A 519 13.29 -7.67 -9.45
C ASN A 519 12.29 -7.88 -8.29
N THR A 520 11.55 -6.82 -7.96
CA THR A 520 10.38 -6.84 -7.07
C THR A 520 9.13 -6.35 -7.82
N ASN A 521 7.96 -6.43 -7.19
CA ASN A 521 6.74 -5.81 -7.71
C ASN A 521 6.90 -4.29 -7.90
N ASP A 522 7.78 -3.66 -7.11
CA ASP A 522 8.04 -2.24 -7.13
C ASP A 522 9.16 -1.81 -8.11
N GLY A 523 10.02 -2.75 -8.50
CA GLY A 523 11.04 -2.59 -9.53
C GLY A 523 10.72 -3.34 -10.82
N SER A 524 9.44 -3.47 -11.18
CA SER A 524 8.99 -4.25 -12.35
C SER A 524 9.24 -3.56 -13.69
N LEU A 525 9.20 -4.34 -14.78
CA LEU A 525 9.37 -3.88 -16.16
C LEU A 525 8.52 -2.64 -16.47
N VAL A 526 7.23 -2.72 -16.16
CA VAL A 526 6.22 -1.69 -16.47
C VAL A 526 6.49 -0.37 -15.73
N ARG A 527 7.20 -0.42 -14.58
CA ARG A 527 7.63 0.78 -13.85
C ARG A 527 8.98 1.33 -14.37
N ARG A 528 9.89 0.47 -14.82
CA ARG A 528 11.22 0.87 -15.33
C ARG A 528 11.14 1.66 -16.64
N VAL A 529 10.34 1.17 -17.60
CA VAL A 529 10.25 1.79 -18.94
C VAL A 529 9.92 3.29 -18.87
N PRO A 530 8.82 3.73 -18.24
CA PRO A 530 8.47 5.16 -18.19
C PRO A 530 9.54 5.99 -17.45
N VAL A 531 10.11 5.48 -16.35
CA VAL A 531 11.13 6.21 -15.58
C VAL A 531 12.44 6.37 -16.37
N TYR A 532 12.93 5.32 -17.02
CA TYR A 532 14.16 5.40 -17.81
C TYR A 532 14.01 6.33 -19.01
N LEU A 533 12.87 6.26 -19.70
CA LEU A 533 12.58 7.14 -20.82
C LEU A 533 12.37 8.60 -20.37
N PHE A 534 11.80 8.83 -19.19
CA PHE A 534 11.72 10.15 -18.56
C PHE A 534 13.12 10.72 -18.28
N VAL A 535 14.00 9.94 -17.65
CA VAL A 535 15.39 10.35 -17.37
C VAL A 535 16.13 10.67 -18.67
N MET A 536 15.98 9.83 -19.69
CA MET A 536 16.51 10.12 -21.03
C MET A 536 15.97 11.43 -21.59
N CYS A 537 14.65 11.65 -21.54
CA CYS A 537 14.02 12.89 -22.03
C CYS A 537 14.53 14.13 -21.29
N LEU A 538 14.71 14.03 -19.96
CA LEU A 538 15.25 15.11 -19.13
C LEU A 538 16.66 15.51 -19.59
N PHE A 539 17.57 14.54 -19.75
CA PHE A 539 18.95 14.84 -20.14
C PHE A 539 19.07 15.33 -21.57
N VAL A 540 18.28 14.78 -22.51
CA VAL A 540 18.24 15.29 -23.89
C VAL A 540 17.77 16.75 -23.91
N ALA A 541 16.68 17.06 -23.22
CA ALA A 541 16.19 18.44 -23.12
C ALA A 541 17.23 19.36 -22.45
N LEU A 542 17.87 18.92 -21.36
CA LEU A 542 18.91 19.66 -20.67
C LEU A 542 20.11 19.97 -21.58
N PHE A 543 20.68 18.96 -22.23
CA PHE A 543 21.87 19.14 -23.07
C PHE A 543 21.60 20.03 -24.27
N MET A 544 20.42 19.92 -24.88
CA MET A 544 20.02 20.81 -25.97
C MET A 544 19.84 22.26 -25.50
N MET A 545 19.26 22.45 -24.32
CA MET A 545 19.09 23.77 -23.72
C MET A 545 20.44 24.37 -23.26
N LEU A 546 21.38 23.58 -22.74
CA LEU A 546 22.72 24.05 -22.36
C LEU A 546 23.56 24.43 -23.58
N ARG A 547 23.51 23.64 -24.66
CA ARG A 547 24.29 23.87 -25.89
C ARG A 547 23.84 25.13 -26.63
N GLY A 548 22.53 25.33 -26.79
CA GLY A 548 21.99 26.38 -27.65
C GLY A 548 21.27 27.52 -26.91
N ARG A 549 21.11 27.43 -25.58
CA ARG A 549 20.23 28.28 -24.73
C ARG A 549 18.74 28.28 -25.09
N ARG A 550 18.37 27.73 -26.25
CA ARG A 550 17.01 27.56 -26.76
C ARG A 550 16.93 26.34 -27.68
N ILE A 551 15.78 25.70 -27.70
CA ILE A 551 15.39 24.79 -28.78
C ILE A 551 14.62 25.63 -29.82
N PRO A 552 14.95 25.56 -31.12
CA PRO A 552 14.22 26.31 -32.14
C PRO A 552 12.72 26.10 -32.03
N ARG A 553 11.95 27.19 -32.17
CA ARG A 553 10.46 27.17 -32.21
C ARG A 553 9.78 26.70 -30.88
N ILE A 554 10.54 26.58 -29.79
CA ILE A 554 10.07 26.34 -28.41
C ILE A 554 10.38 27.58 -27.54
N ALA A 555 9.50 27.93 -26.61
CA ALA A 555 9.70 29.00 -25.65
C ALA A 555 10.68 28.56 -24.54
N PRO A 556 11.84 29.21 -24.38
CA PRO A 556 12.89 28.73 -23.47
C PRO A 556 12.53 28.90 -21.99
N GLY A 557 11.79 29.95 -21.63
CA GLY A 557 11.46 30.26 -20.23
C GLY A 557 10.69 29.13 -19.51
N PRO A 558 9.53 28.69 -20.03
CA PRO A 558 8.79 27.58 -19.44
C PRO A 558 9.56 26.25 -19.43
N VAL A 559 10.40 26.00 -20.44
CA VAL A 559 11.24 24.78 -20.50
C VAL A 559 12.31 24.78 -19.40
N TRP A 560 13.01 25.89 -19.18
CA TRP A 560 13.96 26.00 -18.07
C TRP A 560 13.30 25.81 -16.71
N ARG A 561 12.08 26.32 -16.51
CA ARG A 561 11.31 26.08 -15.29
C ARG A 561 10.91 24.63 -15.13
N LEU A 562 10.48 23.96 -16.21
CA LEU A 562 10.17 22.53 -16.22
C LEU A 562 11.39 21.67 -15.85
N VAL A 563 12.53 21.89 -16.51
CA VAL A 563 13.78 21.16 -16.23
C VAL A 563 14.27 21.46 -14.80
N GLY A 564 14.24 22.74 -14.38
CA GLY A 564 14.62 23.15 -13.03
C GLY A 564 13.72 22.53 -11.95
N ALA A 565 12.40 22.46 -12.19
CA ALA A 565 11.46 21.83 -11.27
C ALA A 565 11.75 20.33 -11.08
N VAL A 566 12.18 19.63 -12.14
CA VAL A 566 12.57 18.22 -12.03
C VAL A 566 13.81 18.04 -11.15
N PHE A 567 14.87 18.82 -11.36
CA PHE A 567 16.10 18.73 -10.56
C PHE A 567 15.90 19.19 -9.12
N ILE A 568 15.21 20.31 -8.88
CA ILE A 568 14.87 20.77 -7.53
C ILE A 568 13.96 19.73 -6.85
N GLY A 569 13.02 19.15 -7.59
CA GLY A 569 12.16 18.08 -7.11
C GLY A 569 12.95 16.86 -6.66
N ALA A 570 13.94 16.43 -7.44
CA ALA A 570 14.79 15.30 -7.09
C ALA A 570 15.62 15.60 -5.82
N ALA A 571 16.13 16.82 -5.70
CA ALA A 571 16.83 17.27 -4.49
C ALA A 571 15.90 17.27 -3.26
N LEU A 572 14.68 17.77 -3.39
CA LEU A 572 13.71 17.78 -2.27
C LEU A 572 13.19 16.37 -1.93
N LEU A 573 13.08 15.46 -2.90
CA LEU A 573 12.73 14.06 -2.65
C LEU A 573 13.78 13.34 -1.79
N SER A 574 15.06 13.76 -1.84
CA SER A 574 16.09 13.21 -0.94
C SER A 574 15.75 13.39 0.55
N LEU A 575 15.00 14.45 0.87
CA LEU A 575 14.57 14.78 2.23
C LEU A 575 13.34 13.97 2.68
N THR A 576 12.69 13.23 1.79
CA THR A 576 11.54 12.38 2.16
C THR A 576 12.01 11.18 2.96
N PRO A 577 11.37 10.80 4.08
CA PRO A 577 11.85 9.72 4.93
C PRO A 577 11.83 8.35 4.22
N THR A 578 10.86 8.11 3.33
CA THR A 578 10.68 6.86 2.60
C THR A 578 11.14 6.96 1.15
N LYS A 579 11.89 5.95 0.69
CA LYS A 579 12.62 5.97 -0.60
C LYS A 579 12.02 5.02 -1.65
N TRP A 580 10.71 4.80 -1.60
CA TRP A 580 10.02 3.87 -2.50
C TRP A 580 10.00 4.33 -3.96
N THR A 581 10.01 3.38 -4.89
CA THR A 581 9.98 3.63 -6.35
C THR A 581 8.65 4.19 -6.82
N VAL A 582 7.54 3.86 -6.13
CA VAL A 582 6.20 4.36 -6.47
C VAL A 582 6.14 5.90 -6.46
N HIS A 583 6.99 6.56 -5.67
CA HIS A 583 7.06 8.02 -5.62
C HIS A 583 7.51 8.65 -6.95
N PHE A 584 8.13 7.91 -7.88
CA PHE A 584 8.38 8.43 -9.24
C PHE A 584 7.09 8.82 -9.96
N GLY A 585 5.92 8.28 -9.56
CA GLY A 585 4.61 8.64 -10.08
C GLY A 585 4.30 10.13 -10.01
N VAL A 586 4.86 10.87 -9.03
CA VAL A 586 4.62 12.32 -8.90
C VAL A 586 5.16 13.12 -10.09
N TYR A 587 6.06 12.55 -10.88
CA TYR A 587 6.60 13.17 -12.09
C TYR A 587 5.73 12.98 -13.33
N ALA A 588 4.65 12.19 -13.30
CA ALA A 588 3.89 11.80 -14.49
C ALA A 588 3.53 12.98 -15.41
N GLY A 589 3.01 14.07 -14.84
CA GLY A 589 2.64 15.26 -15.60
C GLY A 589 3.84 16.04 -16.16
N LEU A 590 4.95 16.12 -15.43
CA LEU A 590 6.18 16.77 -15.88
C LEU A 590 6.90 15.92 -16.95
N ALA A 591 6.89 14.60 -16.79
CA ALA A 591 7.43 13.63 -17.74
C ALA A 591 6.68 13.70 -19.07
N ALA A 592 5.34 13.80 -19.05
CA ALA A 592 4.53 14.00 -20.23
C ALA A 592 4.92 15.28 -20.99
N ALA A 593 5.10 16.40 -20.28
CA ALA A 593 5.54 17.65 -20.91
C ALA A 593 6.97 17.56 -21.48
N LEU A 594 7.90 16.90 -20.77
CA LEU A 594 9.26 16.67 -21.25
C LEU A 594 9.28 15.76 -22.49
N ALA A 595 8.45 14.72 -22.56
CA ALA A 595 8.33 13.87 -23.72
C ALA A 595 7.93 14.67 -24.98
N ALA A 596 6.99 15.62 -24.87
CA ALA A 596 6.66 16.52 -25.97
C ALA A 596 7.83 17.43 -26.38
N VAL A 597 8.51 18.04 -25.40
CA VAL A 597 9.67 18.91 -25.66
C VAL A 597 10.78 18.13 -26.34
N THR A 598 11.14 16.96 -25.82
CA THR A 598 12.18 16.09 -26.36
C THR A 598 11.83 15.60 -27.75
N THR A 599 10.57 15.25 -28.03
CA THR A 599 10.14 14.86 -29.38
C THR A 599 10.41 15.97 -30.39
N VAL A 600 10.04 17.21 -30.07
CA VAL A 600 10.34 18.36 -30.95
C VAL A 600 11.85 18.60 -31.03
N ALA A 601 12.56 18.51 -29.91
CA ALA A 601 14.01 18.73 -29.87
C ALA A 601 14.75 17.72 -30.75
N VAL A 602 14.37 16.44 -30.70
CA VAL A 602 14.94 15.38 -31.55
C VAL A 602 14.61 15.61 -33.02
N VAL A 603 13.39 16.05 -33.37
CA VAL A 603 13.05 16.41 -34.76
C VAL A 603 13.91 17.56 -35.27
N GLU A 604 14.07 18.62 -34.48
CA GLU A 604 14.90 19.78 -34.86
C GLU A 604 16.40 19.41 -34.92
N ALA A 605 16.87 18.49 -34.07
CA ALA A 605 18.22 17.94 -34.17
C ALA A 605 18.40 17.05 -35.42
N ALA A 606 17.40 16.24 -35.75
CA ALA A 606 17.42 15.35 -36.91
C ALA A 606 17.35 16.12 -38.25
N ARG A 607 16.75 17.33 -38.26
CA ARG A 607 16.81 18.26 -39.40
C ARG A 607 18.24 18.60 -39.79
N THR A 608 19.16 18.65 -38.82
CA THR A 608 20.55 19.11 -39.04
C THR A 608 21.57 17.97 -38.98
N SER A 609 21.26 16.85 -38.30
CA SER A 609 22.20 15.74 -38.13
C SER A 609 21.50 14.40 -37.92
N VAL A 610 21.64 13.48 -38.90
CA VAL A 610 21.19 12.08 -38.76
C VAL A 610 21.94 11.36 -37.63
N ARG A 611 23.22 11.67 -37.44
CA ARG A 611 24.05 11.12 -36.35
C ARG A 611 23.42 11.32 -34.97
N ASN A 612 22.97 12.53 -34.67
CA ASN A 612 22.38 12.84 -33.36
C ASN A 612 21.06 12.07 -33.15
N PHE A 613 20.28 11.88 -34.20
CA PHE A 613 19.07 11.06 -34.17
C PHE A 613 19.40 9.58 -33.90
N THR A 614 20.41 9.02 -34.58
CA THR A 614 20.85 7.63 -34.35
C THR A 614 21.40 7.43 -32.93
N PHE A 615 22.13 8.41 -32.37
CA PHE A 615 22.56 8.36 -30.97
C PHE A 615 21.39 8.39 -29.99
N PHE A 616 20.37 9.21 -30.25
CA PHE A 616 19.15 9.21 -29.45
C PHE A 616 18.46 7.84 -29.50
N LEU A 617 18.35 7.25 -30.69
CA LEU A 617 17.76 5.92 -30.86
C LEU A 617 18.56 4.85 -30.12
N CYS A 618 19.90 4.88 -30.19
CA CYS A 618 20.78 3.99 -29.45
C CYS A 618 20.53 4.09 -27.93
N GLY A 619 20.47 5.30 -27.38
CA GLY A 619 20.19 5.52 -25.96
C GLY A 619 18.81 5.01 -25.53
N MET A 620 17.80 5.21 -26.38
CA MET A 620 16.44 4.72 -26.13
C MET A 620 16.37 3.19 -26.13
N ILE A 621 16.99 2.53 -27.11
CA ILE A 621 17.03 1.07 -27.21
C ILE A 621 17.81 0.47 -26.04
N PHE A 622 18.91 1.10 -25.63
CA PHE A 622 19.67 0.68 -24.44
C PHE A 622 18.84 0.80 -23.16
N ALA A 623 18.13 1.91 -22.97
CA ALA A 623 17.21 2.08 -21.85
C ALA A 623 16.11 1.00 -21.83
N LEU A 624 15.57 0.63 -23.00
CA LEU A 624 14.63 -0.47 -23.11
C LEU A 624 15.27 -1.82 -22.79
N ALA A 625 16.48 -2.10 -23.26
CA ALA A 625 17.21 -3.32 -22.93
C ALA A 625 17.36 -3.49 -21.40
N ALA A 626 17.72 -2.41 -20.70
CA ALA A 626 17.84 -2.38 -19.24
C ALA A 626 16.48 -2.55 -18.54
N ALA A 627 15.40 -2.00 -19.08
CA ALA A 627 14.06 -2.17 -18.52
C ALA A 627 13.56 -3.63 -18.68
N PHE A 628 13.72 -4.20 -19.89
CA PHE A 628 13.31 -5.57 -20.27
C PHE A 628 14.12 -6.69 -19.60
N ALA A 629 15.15 -6.37 -18.82
CA ALA A 629 15.80 -7.31 -17.91
C ALA A 629 14.95 -7.61 -16.65
N GLY A 630 13.93 -6.78 -16.36
CA GLY A 630 13.01 -6.96 -15.25
C GLY A 630 11.83 -7.88 -15.58
N TYR A 631 11.12 -8.33 -14.53
CA TYR A 631 9.93 -9.18 -14.67
C TYR A 631 8.68 -8.30 -14.85
N ASN A 632 7.63 -8.85 -15.47
CA ASN A 632 6.33 -8.20 -15.56
C ASN A 632 5.50 -8.49 -14.30
N LEU A 633 5.93 -7.91 -13.18
CA LEU A 633 5.34 -8.10 -11.86
C LEU A 633 4.38 -6.97 -11.49
N TRP A 634 3.29 -7.37 -10.82
CA TRP A 634 2.28 -6.51 -10.24
C TRP A 634 1.99 -6.94 -8.81
N ALA A 635 1.48 -6.04 -7.98
CA ALA A 635 1.10 -6.38 -6.61
C ALA A 635 -0.02 -7.44 -6.61
N TRP A 636 -0.09 -8.24 -5.54
CA TRP A 636 -1.20 -9.14 -5.31
C TRP A 636 -2.54 -8.36 -5.28
N PRO A 637 -3.63 -8.86 -5.89
CA PRO A 637 -3.77 -10.02 -6.77
C PRO A 637 -3.65 -9.67 -8.28
N TYR A 638 -3.25 -8.43 -8.63
CA TYR A 638 -3.25 -7.92 -10.01
C TYR A 638 -2.35 -8.71 -10.98
N LEU A 639 -1.45 -9.54 -10.46
CA LEU A 639 -0.55 -10.39 -11.24
C LEU A 639 -1.23 -11.60 -11.91
N TRP A 640 -2.47 -11.94 -11.53
CA TRP A 640 -3.13 -13.16 -12.01
C TRP A 640 -3.44 -13.08 -13.51
N GLY A 641 -2.90 -14.03 -14.27
CA GLY A 641 -3.03 -14.10 -15.73
C GLY A 641 -2.02 -13.24 -16.52
N VAL A 642 -1.13 -12.51 -15.83
CA VAL A 642 -0.08 -11.69 -16.45
C VAL A 642 1.07 -12.59 -16.93
N PRO A 643 1.55 -12.47 -18.18
CA PRO A 643 2.67 -13.25 -18.69
C PRO A 643 4.00 -12.72 -18.16
N TRP A 644 4.99 -13.61 -18.04
CA TRP A 644 6.36 -13.30 -17.56
C TRP A 644 6.38 -12.62 -16.18
N PHE A 645 5.48 -13.04 -15.28
CA PHE A 645 5.51 -12.62 -13.87
C PHE A 645 6.67 -13.30 -13.11
N ASP A 646 7.08 -14.50 -13.52
CA ASP A 646 8.08 -15.34 -12.86
C ASP A 646 9.49 -15.23 -13.46
N ARG A 647 9.63 -14.55 -14.60
CA ARG A 647 10.86 -14.47 -15.40
C ARG A 647 10.88 -13.23 -16.26
N GLN A 648 12.04 -12.89 -16.83
CA GLN A 648 12.12 -11.82 -17.84
C GLN A 648 11.38 -12.19 -19.14
N PRO A 649 10.89 -11.21 -19.93
CA PRO A 649 10.30 -11.48 -21.23
C PRO A 649 11.25 -12.23 -22.17
N VAL A 650 10.76 -13.34 -22.72
CA VAL A 650 11.48 -14.22 -23.64
C VAL A 650 10.58 -14.62 -24.81
N LEU A 651 11.17 -14.75 -26.00
CA LEU A 651 10.52 -15.27 -27.21
C LEU A 651 11.46 -16.31 -27.86
N ALA A 652 10.97 -17.52 -28.08
CA ALA A 652 11.75 -18.62 -28.68
C ALA A 652 13.12 -18.87 -28.00
N GLY A 653 13.19 -18.72 -26.67
CA GLY A 653 14.43 -18.90 -25.90
C GLY A 653 15.37 -17.68 -25.86
N ILE A 654 15.11 -16.64 -26.66
CA ILE A 654 15.89 -15.40 -26.68
C ILE A 654 15.22 -14.37 -25.76
N SER A 655 15.99 -13.75 -24.86
CA SER A 655 15.48 -12.67 -24.01
C SER A 655 15.33 -11.37 -24.79
N PHE A 656 14.24 -10.63 -24.53
CA PHE A 656 14.03 -9.31 -25.14
C PHE A 656 15.16 -8.35 -24.77
N SER A 657 15.62 -8.39 -23.50
CA SER A 657 16.75 -7.59 -23.03
C SER A 657 18.02 -7.85 -23.87
N GLY A 658 18.37 -9.13 -24.10
CA GLY A 658 19.54 -9.49 -24.90
C GLY A 658 19.43 -9.03 -26.35
N ALA A 659 18.27 -9.24 -26.98
CA ALA A 659 18.03 -8.80 -28.36
C ALA A 659 18.09 -7.26 -28.50
N LEU A 660 17.49 -6.53 -27.57
CA LEU A 660 17.54 -5.06 -27.55
C LEU A 660 18.96 -4.55 -27.28
N LEU A 661 19.74 -5.22 -26.45
CA LEU A 661 21.13 -4.84 -26.19
C LEU A 661 22.00 -4.99 -27.45
N VAL A 662 21.84 -6.08 -28.19
CA VAL A 662 22.51 -6.27 -29.49
C VAL A 662 22.09 -5.17 -30.47
N LEU A 663 20.79 -4.87 -30.55
CA LEU A 663 20.28 -3.81 -31.42
C LEU A 663 20.80 -2.42 -31.01
N ALA A 664 20.96 -2.15 -29.72
CA ALA A 664 21.58 -0.92 -29.23
C ALA A 664 23.05 -0.84 -29.68
N GLY A 665 23.81 -1.95 -29.57
CA GLY A 665 25.17 -2.04 -30.07
C GLY A 665 25.29 -1.76 -31.56
N LEU A 666 24.42 -2.38 -32.38
CA LEU A 666 24.36 -2.13 -33.83
C LEU A 666 24.00 -0.68 -34.17
N THR A 667 23.05 -0.10 -33.44
CA THR A 667 22.64 1.30 -33.62
C THR A 667 23.77 2.26 -33.21
N GLY A 668 24.50 1.93 -32.15
CA GLY A 668 25.70 2.66 -31.72
C GLY A 668 26.83 2.59 -32.75
N ALA A 669 27.08 1.41 -33.33
CA ALA A 669 28.04 1.23 -34.42
C ALA A 669 27.64 2.05 -35.66
N LEU A 670 26.36 2.08 -36.01
CA LEU A 670 25.85 2.94 -37.08
C LEU A 670 26.05 4.43 -36.77
N ALA A 671 25.80 4.87 -35.53
CA ALA A 671 26.03 6.24 -35.11
C ALA A 671 27.52 6.62 -35.16
N ALA A 672 28.42 5.70 -34.78
CA ALA A 672 29.87 5.87 -34.89
C ALA A 672 30.33 5.94 -36.35
N TRP A 673 29.82 5.06 -37.21
CA TRP A 673 30.10 5.12 -38.65
C TRP A 673 29.60 6.44 -39.26
N GLN A 674 28.39 6.88 -38.91
CA GLN A 674 27.86 8.18 -39.33
C GLN A 674 28.74 9.33 -38.83
N HIS A 675 29.33 9.21 -37.63
CA HIS A 675 30.25 10.19 -37.08
C HIS A 675 31.54 10.28 -37.92
N PHE A 676 32.20 9.17 -38.19
CA PHE A 676 33.43 9.14 -39.00
C PHE A 676 33.19 9.56 -40.46
N ARG A 677 32.00 9.27 -41.02
CA ARG A 677 31.66 9.66 -42.39
C ARG A 677 31.49 11.16 -42.59
N MET A 678 31.23 11.94 -41.53
CA MET A 678 30.94 13.37 -41.66
C MET A 678 32.08 14.16 -42.31
N ASP A 679 33.34 13.78 -42.05
CA ASP A 679 34.52 14.47 -42.59
C ASP A 679 34.63 14.34 -44.12
N PHE A 680 33.93 13.37 -44.70
CA PHE A 680 33.91 13.10 -46.13
C PHE A 680 32.67 13.68 -46.85
N ARG A 681 31.77 14.40 -46.15
CA ARG A 681 30.58 15.03 -46.75
C ARG A 681 30.75 16.55 -46.88
N ARG A 682 30.11 17.16 -47.88
CA ARG A 682 30.08 18.63 -48.03
C ARG A 682 29.30 19.27 -46.87
N ARG A 683 29.74 20.44 -46.40
CA ARG A 683 28.99 21.26 -45.42
C ARG A 683 27.56 21.48 -45.92
N GLY A 684 26.56 21.06 -45.15
CA GLY A 684 25.13 21.14 -45.50
C GLY A 684 24.46 19.79 -45.78
N GLU A 685 25.24 18.75 -46.15
CA GLU A 685 24.72 17.40 -46.40
C GLU A 685 24.81 16.52 -45.14
N GLY A 686 23.91 16.71 -44.16
CA GLY A 686 24.02 15.99 -42.88
C GLY A 686 22.72 15.66 -42.15
N GLY A 687 21.65 16.39 -42.44
CA GLY A 687 20.33 16.20 -41.84
C GLY A 687 19.44 15.23 -42.60
N LEU A 688 18.25 14.95 -42.05
CA LEU A 688 17.18 14.25 -42.78
C LEU A 688 16.58 15.10 -43.91
N VAL A 689 16.90 16.39 -43.94
CA VAL A 689 16.54 17.39 -44.96
C VAL A 689 17.84 17.88 -45.61
N GLU A 690 17.85 17.98 -46.94
CA GLU A 690 18.96 18.59 -47.70
C GLU A 690 18.77 20.12 -47.73
N ASP A 691 19.81 20.88 -47.42
CA ASP A 691 19.78 22.35 -47.54
C ASP A 691 19.75 22.75 -49.02
N GLY A 692 18.64 23.35 -49.47
CA GLY A 692 18.51 23.88 -50.83
C GLY A 692 17.13 24.36 -51.30
N THR A 693 15.99 23.84 -50.83
CA THR A 693 14.73 24.05 -51.58
C THR A 693 13.41 24.17 -50.80
N VAL A 694 13.38 24.61 -49.52
CA VAL A 694 12.08 24.90 -48.90
C VAL A 694 12.15 26.06 -47.91
N ASP A 695 11.74 27.24 -48.37
CA ASP A 695 11.29 28.31 -47.49
C ASP A 695 9.94 27.88 -46.89
N ASP A 696 9.83 27.74 -45.57
CA ASP A 696 8.60 27.27 -44.89
C ASP A 696 7.38 28.17 -45.22
N ALA A 697 7.60 29.40 -45.71
CA ALA A 697 6.56 30.33 -46.17
C ALA A 697 5.96 29.98 -47.55
N ALA A 698 6.73 29.35 -48.45
CA ALA A 698 6.27 28.98 -49.79
C ALA A 698 5.30 27.77 -49.79
N LEU A 699 5.17 27.07 -48.66
CA LEU A 699 4.23 25.96 -48.48
C LEU A 699 2.82 26.41 -48.02
N GLU A 700 2.65 27.67 -47.60
CA GLU A 700 1.37 28.20 -47.10
C GLU A 700 0.61 29.05 -48.15
N ASP A 701 1.30 29.64 -49.13
CA ASP A 701 0.68 30.37 -50.25
C ASP A 701 0.56 29.48 -51.50
N ALA A 702 -0.66 29.09 -51.86
CA ALA A 702 -0.93 28.34 -53.10
C ALA A 702 -0.64 29.17 -54.37
N ASP A 703 -0.55 30.50 -54.25
CA ASP A 703 -0.38 31.43 -55.36
C ASP A 703 1.08 31.83 -55.64
N LEU A 704 2.04 31.45 -54.78
CA LEU A 704 3.47 31.76 -54.94
C LEU A 704 4.36 30.54 -55.21
N ALA A 705 3.78 29.48 -55.79
CA ALA A 705 4.52 28.30 -56.22
C ALA A 705 5.26 28.53 -57.56
N THR A 706 6.28 29.39 -57.56
CA THR A 706 7.40 29.15 -58.48
C THR A 706 8.13 27.94 -57.94
N HIS A 707 8.02 26.78 -58.61
CA HIS A 707 8.97 25.65 -58.70
C HIS A 707 8.25 24.30 -58.91
N THR A 708 8.93 23.36 -59.56
CA THR A 708 8.39 22.21 -60.32
C THR A 708 7.73 21.10 -59.47
N ARG A 709 7.04 20.12 -60.07
CA ARG A 709 6.54 18.90 -59.37
C ARG A 709 7.61 18.23 -58.50
N ALA A 710 8.88 18.30 -58.93
CA ALA A 710 10.01 17.71 -58.22
C ALA A 710 10.28 18.37 -56.86
N ASP A 711 10.12 19.69 -56.75
CA ASP A 711 10.35 20.46 -55.52
C ASP A 711 9.24 20.19 -54.49
N HIS A 712 7.99 20.08 -54.96
CA HIS A 712 6.88 19.62 -54.13
C HIS A 712 7.11 18.20 -53.59
N ASP A 713 7.52 17.26 -54.45
CA ASP A 713 7.81 15.88 -54.05
C ASP A 713 8.99 15.77 -53.07
N GLN A 714 9.99 16.66 -53.17
CA GLN A 714 11.12 16.72 -52.24
C GLN A 714 10.68 17.31 -50.88
N ALA A 715 9.87 18.36 -50.86
CA ALA A 715 9.30 18.92 -49.64
C ALA A 715 8.43 17.90 -48.89
N VAL A 716 7.59 17.15 -49.62
CA VAL A 716 6.77 16.06 -49.04
C VAL A 716 7.64 14.95 -48.47
N ARG A 717 8.71 14.53 -49.16
CA ARG A 717 9.66 13.52 -48.66
C ARG A 717 10.40 13.97 -47.40
N SER A 718 10.89 15.21 -47.37
CA SER A 718 11.54 15.80 -46.20
C SER A 718 10.59 15.89 -45.01
N ARG A 719 9.34 16.30 -45.24
CA ARG A 719 8.29 16.32 -44.21
C ARG A 719 8.00 14.91 -43.66
N ARG A 720 7.90 13.90 -44.53
CA ARG A 720 7.73 12.49 -44.11
C ARG A 720 8.90 12.00 -43.26
N ARG A 721 10.15 12.26 -43.67
CA ARG A 721 11.35 11.88 -42.90
C ARG A 721 11.38 12.52 -41.51
N LEU A 722 11.00 13.79 -41.40
CA LEU A 722 10.91 14.47 -40.10
C LEU A 722 9.77 13.95 -39.22
N GLN A 723 8.63 13.57 -39.81
CA GLN A 723 7.56 12.90 -39.08
C GLN A 723 8.02 11.53 -38.56
N LEU A 724 8.77 10.76 -39.35
CA LEU A 724 9.36 9.50 -38.90
C LEU A 724 10.34 9.71 -37.73
N ALA A 725 11.10 10.81 -37.70
CA ALA A 725 11.99 11.13 -36.60
C ALA A 725 11.27 11.44 -35.27
N SER A 726 9.98 11.81 -35.30
CA SER A 726 9.14 12.00 -34.10
C SER A 726 8.45 10.73 -33.59
N LEU A 727 8.52 9.61 -34.33
CA LEU A 727 7.83 8.36 -33.95
C LEU A 727 8.45 7.56 -32.80
N PRO A 728 9.79 7.46 -32.61
CA PRO A 728 10.37 6.43 -31.75
C PRO A 728 9.78 6.41 -30.33
N LEU A 729 9.67 7.57 -29.69
CA LEU A 729 9.13 7.70 -28.33
C LEU A 729 7.64 7.36 -28.27
N VAL A 730 6.85 7.82 -29.25
CA VAL A 730 5.40 7.56 -29.35
C VAL A 730 5.13 6.08 -29.53
N VAL A 731 5.89 5.43 -30.42
CA VAL A 731 5.71 4.01 -30.75
C VAL A 731 6.03 3.13 -29.55
N VAL A 732 7.18 3.36 -28.91
CA VAL A 732 7.61 2.57 -27.74
C VAL A 732 6.62 2.70 -26.58
N LEU A 733 6.26 3.93 -26.20
CA LEU A 733 5.32 4.16 -25.11
C LEU A 733 3.91 3.69 -25.46
N GLY A 734 3.47 3.89 -26.71
CA GLY A 734 2.18 3.43 -27.20
C GLY A 734 2.07 1.90 -27.20
N MET A 735 3.11 1.19 -27.64
CA MET A 735 3.18 -0.28 -27.57
C MET A 735 3.14 -0.79 -26.13
N LEU A 736 3.82 -0.12 -25.20
CA LEU A 736 3.76 -0.47 -23.79
C LEU A 736 2.33 -0.34 -23.26
N VAL A 737 1.71 0.83 -23.43
CA VAL A 737 0.35 1.13 -22.93
C VAL A 737 -0.69 0.19 -23.53
N LEU A 738 -0.65 -0.03 -24.85
CA LEU A 738 -1.57 -0.95 -25.52
C LEU A 738 -1.30 -2.41 -25.13
N GLY A 739 -0.04 -2.79 -25.00
CA GLY A 739 0.38 -4.13 -24.58
C GLY A 739 -0.09 -4.45 -23.16
N GLU A 740 0.04 -3.52 -22.23
CA GLU A 740 -0.48 -3.65 -20.86
C GLU A 740 -2.00 -3.80 -20.86
N GLY A 741 -2.72 -2.94 -21.58
CA GLY A 741 -4.18 -3.06 -21.73
C GLY A 741 -4.61 -4.42 -22.30
N ALA A 742 -3.92 -4.90 -23.33
CA ALA A 742 -4.19 -6.21 -23.95
C ALA A 742 -3.87 -7.38 -23.01
N ILE A 743 -2.80 -7.30 -22.23
CA ILE A 743 -2.44 -8.32 -21.23
C ILE A 743 -3.52 -8.45 -20.16
N PHE A 744 -4.00 -7.34 -19.60
CA PHE A 744 -5.06 -7.37 -18.58
C PHE A 744 -6.40 -7.81 -19.17
N ALA A 745 -6.73 -7.40 -20.40
CA ALA A 745 -7.90 -7.89 -21.12
C ALA A 745 -7.82 -9.42 -21.35
N LYS A 746 -6.67 -9.93 -21.79
CA LYS A 746 -6.43 -11.38 -21.94
C LYS A 746 -6.59 -12.10 -20.61
N ALA A 747 -5.99 -11.59 -19.54
CA ALA A 747 -6.09 -12.17 -18.21
C ALA A 747 -7.57 -12.30 -17.78
N ALA A 748 -8.38 -11.27 -18.02
CA ALA A 748 -9.80 -11.28 -17.73
C ALA A 748 -10.61 -12.32 -18.52
N VAL A 749 -10.24 -12.58 -19.78
CA VAL A 749 -10.98 -13.49 -20.68
C VAL A 749 -10.50 -14.95 -20.57
N SER A 750 -9.24 -15.18 -20.22
CA SER A 750 -8.58 -16.50 -20.32
C SER A 750 -9.16 -17.61 -19.44
N ASN A 751 -9.67 -17.30 -18.25
CA ASN A 751 -10.36 -18.27 -17.39
C ASN A 751 -11.67 -17.62 -16.91
N PRO A 752 -12.83 -17.86 -17.57
CA PRO A 752 -14.09 -17.19 -17.27
C PRO A 752 -14.66 -17.56 -15.89
N SER A 753 -14.35 -18.75 -15.36
CA SER A 753 -14.87 -19.24 -14.07
C SER A 753 -14.18 -18.68 -12.83
N THR A 754 -12.95 -18.17 -12.94
CA THR A 754 -12.18 -17.66 -11.79
C THR A 754 -12.25 -16.13 -11.61
N TYR A 755 -11.79 -15.66 -10.45
CA TYR A 755 -11.71 -14.23 -10.13
C TYR A 755 -10.60 -13.53 -10.90
N THR A 756 -10.92 -12.35 -11.44
CA THR A 756 -9.94 -11.32 -11.82
C THR A 756 -10.46 -9.98 -11.36
N VAL A 757 -9.58 -9.00 -11.18
CA VAL A 757 -9.99 -7.65 -10.77
C VAL A 757 -10.96 -7.02 -11.76
N ALA A 758 -10.73 -7.21 -13.06
CA ALA A 758 -11.62 -6.73 -14.10
C ALA A 758 -13.05 -7.29 -13.95
N LYS A 759 -13.18 -8.58 -13.63
CA LYS A 759 -14.50 -9.19 -13.39
C LYS A 759 -15.12 -8.72 -12.10
N GLY A 760 -14.35 -8.65 -11.00
CA GLY A 760 -14.85 -8.11 -9.74
C GLY A 760 -15.40 -6.69 -9.88
N ASN A 761 -14.76 -5.87 -10.71
CA ASN A 761 -15.24 -4.53 -11.06
C ASN A 761 -16.54 -4.57 -11.89
N LEU A 762 -16.62 -5.45 -12.89
CA LEU A 762 -17.82 -5.63 -13.72
C LEU A 762 -19.01 -6.19 -12.92
N ASP A 763 -18.76 -7.13 -12.02
CA ASP A 763 -19.75 -7.74 -11.14
C ASP A 763 -20.28 -6.72 -10.12
N ALA A 764 -19.42 -5.83 -9.62
CA ALA A 764 -19.84 -4.73 -8.75
C ALA A 764 -20.82 -3.77 -9.43
N LEU A 765 -20.73 -3.54 -10.76
CA LEU A 765 -21.73 -2.76 -11.51
C LEU A 765 -23.09 -3.46 -11.60
N ARG A 766 -23.12 -4.78 -11.50
CA ARG A 766 -24.34 -5.61 -11.54
C ARG A 766 -24.95 -5.82 -10.15
N GLY A 767 -24.34 -5.26 -9.10
CA GLY A 767 -24.78 -5.38 -7.70
C GLY A 767 -24.00 -6.42 -6.88
N ASP A 768 -23.21 -7.29 -7.51
CA ASP A 768 -22.32 -8.23 -6.81
C ASP A 768 -21.00 -7.55 -6.44
N SER A 769 -21.01 -6.85 -5.32
CA SER A 769 -19.92 -5.96 -4.91
C SER A 769 -18.91 -6.57 -3.94
N CYS A 770 -19.09 -7.81 -3.49
CA CYS A 770 -18.22 -8.41 -2.45
C CYS A 770 -16.91 -8.98 -2.99
N GLY A 771 -16.66 -8.85 -4.30
CA GLY A 771 -15.36 -9.13 -4.91
C GLY A 771 -14.92 -10.58 -4.71
N MET A 772 -13.77 -10.78 -4.08
CA MET A 772 -13.17 -12.10 -3.93
C MET A 772 -13.91 -12.98 -2.92
N ALA A 773 -14.69 -12.40 -2.00
CA ALA A 773 -15.45 -13.15 -0.99
C ALA A 773 -16.47 -14.12 -1.59
N ASN A 774 -16.99 -13.83 -2.80
CA ASN A 774 -17.95 -14.68 -3.52
C ASN A 774 -17.27 -15.73 -4.42
N LYS A 775 -15.94 -15.71 -4.52
CA LYS A 775 -15.16 -16.64 -5.37
C LYS A 775 -14.25 -17.56 -4.56
N VAL A 776 -13.93 -17.20 -3.32
CA VAL A 776 -13.23 -18.07 -2.38
C VAL A 776 -14.24 -19.02 -1.75
N LEU A 777 -13.95 -20.31 -1.85
CA LEU A 777 -14.71 -21.41 -1.27
C LEU A 777 -14.02 -21.87 0.00
N VAL A 778 -14.80 -22.08 1.06
CA VAL A 778 -14.34 -22.41 2.41
C VAL A 778 -14.97 -23.73 2.84
N GLU A 779 -14.14 -24.61 3.38
CA GLU A 779 -14.54 -25.82 4.09
C GLU A 779 -14.66 -25.47 5.59
N THR A 780 -15.88 -25.40 6.13
CA THR A 780 -16.10 -24.94 7.51
C THR A 780 -15.85 -26.01 8.58
N ASP A 781 -16.07 -27.28 8.23
CA ASP A 781 -15.77 -28.42 9.10
C ASP A 781 -15.14 -29.54 8.28
N PRO A 782 -13.81 -29.72 8.35
CA PRO A 782 -13.11 -30.75 7.59
C PRO A 782 -13.34 -32.17 8.13
N ASN A 783 -14.08 -32.33 9.24
CA ASN A 783 -14.37 -33.63 9.85
C ASN A 783 -15.72 -34.21 9.40
N ALA A 784 -16.62 -33.41 8.83
CA ALA A 784 -18.00 -33.79 8.58
C ALA A 784 -18.20 -34.78 7.41
N ASP A 785 -17.38 -34.66 6.36
CA ASP A 785 -17.56 -35.40 5.10
C ASP A 785 -16.32 -36.27 4.74
N MET A 786 -15.66 -36.83 5.76
CA MET A 786 -14.62 -37.86 5.60
C MET A 786 -15.21 -39.11 4.93
N LEU A 787 -14.54 -39.64 3.91
CA LEU A 787 -15.03 -40.82 3.21
C LEU A 787 -14.85 -42.08 4.05
N THR A 788 -15.77 -43.03 3.88
CA THR A 788 -15.76 -44.32 4.57
C THR A 788 -15.31 -45.44 3.63
N SER A 789 -14.65 -46.46 4.18
CA SER A 789 -14.25 -47.66 3.44
C SER A 789 -15.49 -48.34 2.82
N ALA A 790 -15.40 -48.72 1.55
CA ALA A 790 -16.42 -49.46 0.81
C ALA A 790 -16.61 -50.89 1.33
N ASP A 791 -15.62 -51.40 2.09
CA ASP A 791 -15.65 -52.69 2.78
C ASP A 791 -16.02 -52.54 4.27
N GLY A 792 -16.41 -51.34 4.72
CA GLY A 792 -16.88 -51.09 6.08
C GLY A 792 -15.79 -51.14 7.16
N ARG A 793 -14.51 -51.08 6.77
CA ARG A 793 -13.39 -51.13 7.74
C ARG A 793 -13.28 -49.84 8.56
N PRO A 794 -12.84 -49.92 9.84
CA PRO A 794 -12.58 -48.75 10.67
C PRO A 794 -11.56 -47.80 10.03
N ALA A 795 -11.71 -46.49 10.26
CA ALA A 795 -10.90 -45.44 9.61
C ALA A 795 -9.38 -45.68 9.71
N ALA A 796 -8.88 -46.09 10.90
CA ALA A 796 -7.47 -46.39 11.12
C ALA A 796 -6.93 -47.52 10.23
N GLN A 797 -7.74 -48.57 10.02
CA GLN A 797 -7.36 -49.70 9.18
C GLN A 797 -7.57 -49.39 7.69
N ALA A 798 -8.60 -48.60 7.36
CA ALA A 798 -8.90 -48.22 5.99
C ALA A 798 -7.79 -47.36 5.34
N LEU A 799 -7.06 -46.57 6.14
CA LEU A 799 -5.96 -45.75 5.60
C LEU A 799 -4.74 -46.59 5.17
N VAL A 800 -4.52 -47.75 5.81
CA VAL A 800 -3.41 -48.68 5.52
C VAL A 800 -3.98 -50.01 5.07
N GLY A 801 -4.36 -50.07 3.79
CA GLY A 801 -4.89 -51.26 3.14
C GLY A 801 -3.81 -52.31 2.82
N ALA A 802 -4.26 -53.43 2.26
CA ALA A 802 -3.38 -54.55 1.92
C ALA A 802 -2.29 -54.18 0.92
N GLY A 803 -1.06 -54.64 1.16
CA GLY A 803 0.12 -54.35 0.33
C GLY A 803 0.94 -53.13 0.77
N SER A 804 0.47 -52.39 1.78
CA SER A 804 1.18 -51.22 2.32
C SER A 804 2.38 -51.63 3.19
N HIS A 805 3.51 -50.94 3.05
CA HIS A 805 4.73 -51.11 3.85
C HIS A 805 5.50 -49.80 3.97
N GLY A 806 6.24 -49.60 5.07
CA GLY A 806 7.01 -48.37 5.28
C GLY A 806 6.17 -47.13 5.63
N PHE A 807 4.90 -47.30 6.01
CA PHE A 807 4.04 -46.21 6.51
C PHE A 807 3.60 -46.51 7.95
N THR A 808 3.86 -45.59 8.87
CA THR A 808 3.53 -45.73 10.30
C THR A 808 2.80 -44.50 10.85
N PRO A 809 2.06 -44.62 11.97
CA PRO A 809 1.40 -43.46 12.60
C PRO A 809 2.38 -42.35 13.01
N ASP A 810 3.57 -42.71 13.50
CA ASP A 810 4.60 -41.76 13.93
C ASP A 810 5.55 -41.35 12.78
N GLY A 811 5.26 -41.76 11.55
CA GLY A 811 6.05 -41.45 10.35
C GLY A 811 5.83 -40.03 9.81
N VAL A 812 5.63 -39.05 10.70
CA VAL A 812 5.51 -37.63 10.38
C VAL A 812 6.62 -36.85 11.09
N ALA A 813 7.37 -36.03 10.36
CA ALA A 813 8.40 -35.20 10.99
C ALA A 813 7.79 -34.17 11.94
N ASN A 814 8.43 -33.94 13.10
CA ASN A 814 7.93 -32.97 14.09
C ASN A 814 8.00 -31.52 13.60
N GLU A 815 8.94 -31.19 12.71
CA GLU A 815 9.08 -29.84 12.17
C GLU A 815 8.94 -29.86 10.64
N LEU A 816 7.90 -29.19 10.13
CA LEU A 816 7.55 -29.19 8.72
C LEU A 816 7.92 -27.84 8.10
N LYS A 817 9.18 -27.72 7.67
CA LYS A 817 9.70 -26.50 7.05
C LYS A 817 9.52 -26.52 5.53
N PRO A 818 8.83 -25.54 4.94
CA PRO A 818 8.85 -25.32 3.50
C PRO A 818 10.22 -24.81 3.04
N LEU A 819 10.42 -24.80 1.71
CA LEU A 819 11.54 -24.10 1.10
C LEU A 819 11.52 -22.60 1.48
N PRO A 820 12.71 -22.00 1.67
CA PRO A 820 12.81 -20.59 2.01
C PRO A 820 12.22 -19.73 0.89
N ILE A 821 11.35 -18.81 1.26
CA ILE A 821 10.99 -17.69 0.39
C ILE A 821 12.04 -16.59 0.58
N SER A 822 12.37 -15.90 -0.50
CA SER A 822 13.18 -14.69 -0.45
C SER A 822 12.49 -13.55 -1.19
N SER A 823 12.57 -12.36 -0.61
CA SER A 823 12.12 -11.11 -1.22
C SER A 823 13.29 -10.15 -1.21
N ALA A 824 13.60 -9.60 -2.38
CA ALA A 824 14.69 -8.65 -2.53
C ALA A 824 14.32 -7.29 -1.87
N PRO A 825 15.31 -6.50 -1.43
CA PRO A 825 15.06 -5.20 -0.83
C PRO A 825 14.34 -4.25 -1.81
N GLY A 826 13.60 -3.29 -1.26
CA GLY A 826 12.87 -2.29 -2.05
C GLY A 826 11.40 -2.61 -2.33
N GLN A 827 10.91 -3.77 -1.87
CA GLN A 827 9.48 -4.05 -1.83
C GLN A 827 8.80 -3.18 -0.77
N ILE A 828 7.69 -2.53 -1.13
CA ILE A 828 6.93 -1.68 -0.24
C ILE A 828 6.26 -2.50 0.90
N ASN A 829 6.00 -1.84 2.03
CA ASN A 829 5.40 -2.42 3.23
C ASN A 829 6.16 -3.62 3.79
N MET A 830 7.49 -3.56 3.71
CA MET A 830 8.39 -4.54 4.24
C MET A 830 9.18 -3.95 5.42
N ALA A 831 9.15 -4.59 6.59
CA ALA A 831 9.83 -4.04 7.79
C ALA A 831 11.29 -4.52 7.97
N SER A 832 11.78 -5.46 7.16
CA SER A 832 13.18 -5.91 7.20
C SER A 832 14.13 -4.76 6.82
N PRO A 833 15.41 -4.79 7.24
CA PRO A 833 16.36 -3.75 6.86
C PRO A 833 16.36 -3.51 5.35
N ILE A 834 16.21 -2.23 4.98
CA ILE A 834 16.04 -1.80 3.58
C ILE A 834 17.25 -2.13 2.66
N THR A 835 18.34 -2.62 3.25
CA THR A 835 19.59 -3.00 2.57
C THR A 835 19.82 -4.51 2.49
N GLN A 836 18.95 -5.34 3.07
CA GLN A 836 19.10 -6.80 3.11
C GLN A 836 17.86 -7.50 2.53
N PRO A 837 18.03 -8.68 1.92
CA PRO A 837 16.90 -9.48 1.47
C PRO A 837 16.14 -10.07 2.65
N PHE A 838 14.83 -10.22 2.49
CA PHE A 838 14.02 -11.09 3.35
C PHE A 838 14.40 -12.53 3.10
N THR A 839 14.39 -13.35 4.15
CA THR A 839 14.25 -14.79 4.00
C THR A 839 13.36 -15.34 5.10
N SER A 840 12.45 -16.25 4.77
CA SER A 840 11.63 -16.95 5.76
C SER A 840 11.33 -18.38 5.33
N THR A 841 11.34 -19.29 6.30
CA THR A 841 10.91 -20.69 6.16
C THR A 841 9.64 -20.95 6.99
N ALA A 842 8.89 -19.92 7.39
CA ALA A 842 7.68 -20.12 8.17
C ALA A 842 6.57 -20.77 7.32
N ALA A 843 5.83 -21.71 7.90
CA ALA A 843 4.60 -22.27 7.34
C ALA A 843 3.38 -21.42 7.78
N THR A 844 2.22 -21.65 7.17
CA THR A 844 0.96 -21.05 7.64
C THR A 844 0.61 -21.60 9.03
N ALA A 845 -0.09 -20.81 9.86
CA ALA A 845 -0.45 -21.18 11.22
C ALA A 845 -1.10 -22.59 11.30
N GLY A 846 -0.58 -23.45 12.18
CA GLY A 846 -1.07 -24.82 12.37
C GLY A 846 -0.62 -25.85 11.31
N THR A 847 0.18 -25.46 10.31
CA THR A 847 0.63 -26.37 9.23
C THR A 847 2.11 -26.76 9.32
N GLY A 848 2.86 -26.17 10.26
CA GLY A 848 4.31 -26.34 10.41
C GLY A 848 4.76 -27.56 11.21
N GLY A 849 3.86 -28.48 11.57
CA GLY A 849 4.14 -29.65 12.40
C GLY A 849 3.94 -29.39 13.89
N GLY A 850 4.55 -30.23 14.72
CA GLY A 850 4.43 -30.26 16.17
C GLY A 850 3.77 -31.53 16.68
N GLN A 851 3.63 -31.63 18.00
CA GLN A 851 2.90 -32.69 18.67
C GLN A 851 1.53 -32.20 19.14
N GLY A 852 0.52 -33.06 19.04
CA GLY A 852 -0.85 -32.82 19.47
C GLY A 852 -1.43 -34.02 20.23
N PRO A 853 -2.75 -34.01 20.50
CA PRO A 853 -3.45 -35.14 21.10
C PRO A 853 -3.27 -36.42 20.27
N LYS A 854 -3.31 -37.59 20.93
CA LYS A 854 -3.22 -38.88 20.24
C LYS A 854 -4.35 -39.05 19.23
N THR A 855 -3.99 -39.42 18.02
CA THR A 855 -4.94 -39.76 16.95
C THR A 855 -5.56 -41.13 17.14
N ILE A 856 -6.62 -41.44 16.40
CA ILE A 856 -7.32 -42.75 16.46
C ILE A 856 -6.41 -43.96 16.15
N ASN A 857 -5.31 -43.77 15.42
CA ASN A 857 -4.30 -44.81 15.17
C ASN A 857 -3.01 -44.64 15.99
N GLY A 858 -3.04 -43.79 17.03
CA GLY A 858 -1.98 -43.68 18.05
C GLY A 858 -0.90 -42.63 17.80
N SER A 859 -0.87 -41.98 16.64
CA SER A 859 0.09 -40.90 16.32
C SER A 859 -0.07 -39.71 17.26
N THR A 860 1.02 -39.04 17.61
CA THR A 860 1.02 -37.76 18.34
C THR A 860 1.25 -36.56 17.43
N ALA A 861 1.22 -36.71 16.11
CA ALA A 861 1.40 -35.59 15.19
C ALA A 861 0.28 -34.55 15.33
N ALA A 862 0.64 -33.26 15.36
CA ALA A 862 -0.34 -32.18 15.33
C ALA A 862 -1.01 -32.12 13.95
N LEU A 863 -2.32 -32.37 13.91
CA LEU A 863 -3.11 -32.32 12.68
C LEU A 863 -3.49 -30.87 12.31
N PRO A 864 -3.47 -30.53 11.01
CA PRO A 864 -3.80 -29.19 10.52
C PRO A 864 -5.31 -28.97 10.44
N TYR A 865 -5.72 -27.75 10.09
CA TYR A 865 -7.09 -27.39 9.67
C TYR A 865 -8.22 -27.58 10.68
N GLY A 866 -7.91 -27.96 11.92
CA GLY A 866 -8.93 -28.37 12.89
C GLY A 866 -9.45 -29.79 12.65
N LEU A 867 -8.65 -30.64 11.97
CA LEU A 867 -8.90 -32.07 11.92
C LEU A 867 -8.85 -32.65 13.33
N ASP A 868 -9.87 -33.41 13.69
CA ASP A 868 -10.06 -34.00 15.01
C ASP A 868 -9.18 -35.27 15.14
N PRO A 869 -8.17 -35.28 16.02
CA PRO A 869 -7.31 -36.44 16.22
C PRO A 869 -8.10 -37.69 16.62
N ALA A 870 -9.19 -37.54 17.39
CA ALA A 870 -9.97 -38.67 17.87
C ALA A 870 -10.69 -39.44 16.75
N ARG A 871 -10.83 -38.83 15.57
CA ARG A 871 -11.52 -39.41 14.39
C ARG A 871 -10.61 -39.58 13.18
N THR A 872 -9.49 -38.86 13.11
CA THR A 872 -8.64 -38.79 11.92
C THR A 872 -7.35 -39.58 12.13
N PRO A 873 -7.15 -40.72 11.45
CA PRO A 873 -5.87 -41.39 11.43
C PRO A 873 -4.88 -40.64 10.53
N VAL A 874 -3.59 -40.82 10.80
CA VAL A 874 -2.50 -40.29 9.97
C VAL A 874 -1.42 -41.33 9.82
N VAL A 875 -0.83 -41.44 8.64
CA VAL A 875 0.36 -42.26 8.41
C VAL A 875 1.37 -41.54 7.54
N GLY A 876 2.65 -41.84 7.74
CA GLY A 876 3.70 -41.36 6.86
C GLY A 876 4.94 -42.25 6.83
N SER A 877 5.86 -41.93 5.93
CA SER A 877 7.11 -42.66 5.71
C SER A 877 8.34 -42.03 6.38
N TYR A 878 8.18 -40.97 7.16
CA TYR A 878 9.33 -40.31 7.80
C TYR A 878 10.10 -41.28 8.71
N GLY A 879 11.42 -41.35 8.51
CA GLY A 879 12.31 -42.26 9.23
C GLY A 879 12.42 -43.66 8.62
N GLN A 880 11.63 -44.00 7.60
CA GLN A 880 11.69 -45.28 6.88
C GLN A 880 12.68 -45.22 5.70
N ASN A 881 13.95 -44.93 6.01
CA ASN A 881 14.98 -44.60 5.02
C ASN A 881 15.80 -45.81 4.53
N THR A 882 15.39 -47.03 4.85
CA THR A 882 16.16 -48.26 4.54
C THR A 882 15.56 -49.06 3.40
N VAL A 883 14.25 -48.96 3.18
CA VAL A 883 13.52 -49.64 2.11
C VAL A 883 12.50 -48.66 1.50
N PRO A 884 12.23 -48.74 0.19
CA PRO A 884 11.11 -48.03 -0.41
C PRO A 884 9.82 -48.25 0.37
N ALA A 885 9.06 -47.18 0.60
CA ALA A 885 7.75 -47.26 1.22
C ALA A 885 6.65 -47.17 0.16
N GLU A 886 5.55 -47.90 0.37
CA GLU A 886 4.39 -47.86 -0.51
C GLU A 886 3.11 -48.00 0.33
N LEU A 887 2.11 -47.18 0.03
CA LEU A 887 0.81 -47.16 0.71
C LEU A 887 -0.30 -47.37 -0.31
N PHE A 888 -1.16 -48.35 -0.04
CA PHE A 888 -2.46 -48.49 -0.68
C PHE A 888 -3.53 -48.32 0.41
N SER A 889 -4.36 -47.28 0.32
CA SER A 889 -5.55 -47.25 1.17
C SER A 889 -6.59 -48.27 0.70
N ASP A 890 -7.58 -48.53 1.53
CA ASP A 890 -8.84 -49.14 1.10
C ASP A 890 -9.52 -48.29 0.01
N TRP A 891 -10.46 -48.91 -0.70
CA TRP A 891 -11.41 -48.19 -1.55
C TRP A 891 -12.42 -47.45 -0.69
N TYR A 892 -12.50 -46.14 -0.82
CA TYR A 892 -13.45 -45.25 -0.17
C TYR A 892 -14.65 -44.98 -1.07
N THR A 893 -15.85 -44.99 -0.52
CA THR A 893 -17.09 -44.74 -1.29
C THR A 893 -17.25 -43.26 -1.58
N LEU A 894 -17.48 -42.88 -2.84
CA LEU A 894 -17.80 -41.52 -3.23
C LEU A 894 -19.28 -41.20 -2.99
N PRO A 895 -19.61 -40.00 -2.48
CA PRO A 895 -21.00 -39.54 -2.40
C PRO A 895 -21.56 -39.21 -3.79
N SER A 896 -22.88 -38.98 -3.85
CA SER A 896 -23.51 -38.41 -5.05
C SER A 896 -22.90 -37.07 -5.40
N ARG A 897 -22.67 -36.82 -6.70
CA ARG A 897 -22.11 -35.57 -7.20
C ARG A 897 -23.07 -34.40 -6.98
N SER A 898 -22.53 -33.28 -6.52
CA SER A 898 -23.28 -32.04 -6.32
C SER A 898 -22.38 -30.82 -6.53
N ALA A 899 -22.96 -29.66 -6.84
CA ALA A 899 -22.19 -28.46 -7.15
C ALA A 899 -21.44 -27.87 -5.93
N ASP A 900 -21.95 -28.11 -4.72
CA ASP A 900 -21.33 -27.74 -3.44
C ASP A 900 -20.20 -28.70 -3.02
N ARG A 901 -19.98 -29.79 -3.77
CA ARG A 901 -18.93 -30.81 -3.54
C ARG A 901 -18.05 -31.01 -4.77
N PRO A 902 -17.29 -29.98 -5.21
CA PRO A 902 -16.63 -30.00 -6.51
C PRO A 902 -15.29 -30.76 -6.56
N LEU A 903 -14.79 -31.29 -5.43
CA LEU A 903 -13.47 -31.93 -5.38
C LEU A 903 -13.37 -33.03 -4.31
N VAL A 904 -12.41 -33.92 -4.48
CA VAL A 904 -11.90 -34.84 -3.45
C VAL A 904 -10.59 -34.24 -2.91
N THR A 905 -10.39 -34.27 -1.60
CA THR A 905 -9.19 -33.72 -0.95
C THR A 905 -8.77 -34.55 0.25
N PHE A 906 -7.50 -34.44 0.63
CA PHE A 906 -6.99 -34.91 1.91
C PHE A 906 -5.79 -34.06 2.33
N ALA A 907 -5.56 -33.97 3.63
CA ALA A 907 -4.36 -33.33 4.14
C ALA A 907 -3.16 -34.27 3.92
N ALA A 908 -2.10 -33.73 3.34
CA ALA A 908 -0.84 -34.40 3.11
C ALA A 908 0.33 -33.50 3.50
N SER A 909 1.48 -34.12 3.76
CA SER A 909 2.72 -33.46 4.15
C SER A 909 3.90 -34.18 3.50
N GLY A 910 5.06 -33.52 3.45
CA GLY A 910 6.28 -34.05 2.86
C GLY A 910 6.45 -33.66 1.38
N SER A 911 7.44 -34.29 0.73
CA SER A 911 7.91 -34.01 -0.63
C SER A 911 7.01 -34.72 -1.63
N ILE A 912 6.04 -34.02 -2.25
CA ILE A 912 5.02 -34.63 -3.11
C ILE A 912 5.14 -34.09 -4.53
N ALA A 913 5.08 -34.97 -5.53
CA ALA A 913 5.01 -34.58 -6.93
C ALA A 913 3.60 -34.10 -7.27
N SER A 914 3.48 -32.85 -7.72
CA SER A 914 2.18 -32.21 -7.95
C SER A 914 2.23 -31.20 -9.08
N VAL A 915 1.04 -30.82 -9.58
CA VAL A 915 0.90 -29.76 -10.59
C VAL A 915 0.54 -28.45 -9.89
N GLY A 916 1.46 -27.49 -9.96
CA GLY A 916 1.28 -26.16 -9.39
C GLY A 916 0.60 -25.16 -10.35
N PRO A 917 0.46 -23.88 -9.93
CA PRO A 917 -0.21 -22.84 -10.72
C PRO A 917 0.44 -22.50 -12.06
N THR A 918 1.70 -22.90 -12.28
CA THR A 918 2.42 -22.71 -13.55
C THR A 918 2.19 -23.83 -14.55
N GLY A 919 1.49 -24.89 -14.16
CA GLY A 919 1.32 -26.13 -14.94
C GLY A 919 2.58 -27.00 -15.00
N LYS A 920 3.70 -26.56 -14.41
CA LYS A 920 4.91 -27.39 -14.27
C LYS A 920 4.70 -28.37 -13.12
N LYS A 921 5.12 -29.62 -13.35
CA LYS A 921 5.17 -30.65 -12.31
C LYS A 921 6.34 -30.35 -11.37
N GLU A 922 6.04 -30.18 -10.09
CA GLU A 922 7.05 -30.02 -9.05
C GLU A 922 7.65 -31.39 -8.67
N TYR A 923 8.91 -31.37 -8.24
CA TYR A 923 9.58 -32.58 -7.77
C TYR A 923 9.01 -33.04 -6.43
N GLY A 924 8.88 -34.37 -6.28
CA GLY A 924 8.54 -35.04 -5.03
C GLY A 924 8.14 -36.49 -5.29
N GLN A 925 7.59 -37.15 -4.29
CA GLN A 925 7.13 -38.52 -4.35
C GLN A 925 5.73 -38.62 -4.98
N PRO A 926 5.44 -39.64 -5.82
CA PRO A 926 4.12 -39.88 -6.36
C PRO A 926 3.06 -40.11 -5.26
N VAL A 927 2.04 -39.26 -5.27
CA VAL A 927 0.81 -39.43 -4.47
C VAL A 927 -0.36 -39.31 -5.42
N ASN A 928 -1.04 -40.41 -5.68
CA ASN A 928 -2.10 -40.48 -6.66
C ASN A 928 -3.44 -40.80 -6.03
N LEU A 929 -4.52 -40.26 -6.62
CA LEU A 929 -5.87 -40.70 -6.33
C LEU A 929 -6.31 -41.66 -7.44
N GLU A 930 -6.42 -42.94 -7.09
CA GLU A 930 -7.00 -43.92 -8.00
C GLU A 930 -8.52 -43.94 -7.86
N TRP A 931 -9.22 -44.09 -8.98
CA TRP A 931 -10.67 -44.22 -9.03
C TRP A 931 -11.06 -45.55 -9.67
N ALA A 932 -12.20 -46.10 -9.26
CA ALA A 932 -12.78 -47.27 -9.91
C ALA A 932 -14.32 -47.26 -9.87
N GLU A 933 -14.92 -48.00 -10.80
CA GLU A 933 -16.31 -48.42 -10.75
C GLU A 933 -16.41 -49.72 -9.95
N ARG A 934 -16.95 -49.69 -8.74
CA ARG A 934 -17.29 -50.87 -7.96
C ARG A 934 -18.70 -51.32 -8.30
N ARG A 935 -18.81 -52.49 -8.94
CA ARG A 935 -20.09 -53.08 -9.34
C ARG A 935 -20.84 -53.68 -8.14
N PRO A 936 -22.15 -53.97 -8.26
CA PRO A 936 -22.93 -54.56 -7.17
C PRO A 936 -22.41 -55.90 -6.66
N ASP A 937 -21.68 -56.65 -7.49
CA ASP A 937 -21.03 -57.92 -7.14
C ASP A 937 -19.70 -57.74 -6.37
N GLY A 938 -19.29 -56.49 -6.11
CA GLY A 938 -18.04 -56.14 -5.44
C GLY A 938 -16.82 -56.10 -6.37
N SER A 939 -16.95 -56.47 -7.64
CA SER A 939 -15.86 -56.42 -8.62
C SER A 939 -15.54 -54.97 -9.03
N LEU A 940 -14.27 -54.72 -9.37
CA LEU A 940 -13.83 -53.44 -9.91
C LEU A 940 -13.91 -53.48 -11.45
N GLY A 941 -14.59 -52.49 -12.01
CA GLY A 941 -14.73 -52.23 -13.43
C GLY A 941 -13.68 -51.26 -13.94
N ALA A 942 -14.11 -50.22 -14.65
CA ALA A 942 -13.21 -49.19 -15.16
C ALA A 942 -12.41 -48.56 -14.02
N ARG A 943 -11.10 -48.36 -14.23
CA ARG A 943 -10.19 -47.76 -13.24
C ARG A 943 -9.20 -46.80 -13.89
N GLY A 944 -8.71 -45.85 -13.11
CA GLY A 944 -7.67 -44.91 -13.52
C GLY A 944 -7.05 -44.21 -12.33
N SER A 945 -6.14 -43.27 -12.62
CA SER A 945 -5.36 -42.56 -11.60
C SER A 945 -5.24 -41.08 -11.97
N LEU A 946 -5.22 -40.21 -10.96
CA LEU A 946 -5.09 -38.77 -11.09
C LEU A 946 -3.87 -38.27 -10.29
N ASP A 947 -3.15 -37.32 -10.88
CA ASP A 947 -2.12 -36.54 -10.19
C ASP A 947 -2.77 -35.42 -9.35
N PRO A 948 -2.17 -35.02 -8.22
CA PRO A 948 -2.72 -34.00 -7.34
C PRO A 948 -2.45 -32.60 -7.88
N ILE A 949 -3.44 -31.71 -7.70
CA ILE A 949 -3.26 -30.26 -7.81
C ILE A 949 -2.85 -29.73 -6.42
N ASP A 950 -1.77 -28.96 -6.39
CA ASP A 950 -1.19 -28.44 -5.15
C ASP A 950 -0.60 -27.03 -5.39
N PRO A 951 -1.18 -25.98 -4.78
CA PRO A 951 -0.60 -24.64 -4.84
C PRO A 951 0.67 -24.47 -4.00
N GLY A 952 1.00 -25.45 -3.16
CA GLY A 952 2.14 -25.41 -2.25
C GLY A 952 1.91 -24.55 -1.00
N PRO A 953 2.97 -24.28 -0.22
CA PRO A 953 4.34 -24.77 -0.44
C PRO A 953 4.51 -26.26 -0.15
N ASN A 954 5.45 -26.91 -0.84
CA ASN A 954 5.84 -28.29 -0.60
C ASN A 954 6.51 -28.45 0.79
N LYS A 955 6.36 -29.64 1.42
CA LYS A 955 6.72 -30.04 2.81
C LYS A 955 5.68 -29.81 3.92
N PRO A 956 5.16 -28.60 4.22
CA PRO A 956 4.13 -28.42 5.25
C PRO A 956 2.85 -29.23 4.97
N TRP A 957 2.02 -29.31 6.01
CA TRP A 957 0.65 -29.76 5.86
C TRP A 957 -0.08 -28.90 4.82
N ARG A 958 -0.67 -29.55 3.82
CA ARG A 958 -1.46 -28.94 2.76
C ARG A 958 -2.55 -29.88 2.28
N ASN A 959 -3.57 -29.34 1.62
CA ASN A 959 -4.64 -30.13 1.02
C ASN A 959 -4.32 -30.43 -0.45
N LEU A 960 -4.17 -31.70 -0.80
CA LEU A 960 -4.07 -32.12 -2.20
C LEU A 960 -5.45 -32.14 -2.84
N ARG A 961 -5.58 -31.61 -4.05
CA ARG A 961 -6.88 -31.32 -4.67
C ARG A 961 -7.07 -32.19 -5.90
N PHE A 962 -8.19 -32.88 -5.98
CA PHE A 962 -8.59 -33.68 -7.14
C PHE A 962 -9.97 -33.21 -7.60
N PRO A 963 -10.08 -32.54 -8.76
CA PRO A 963 -11.37 -32.07 -9.27
C PRO A 963 -12.33 -33.24 -9.46
N MET A 964 -13.56 -33.12 -8.94
CA MET A 964 -14.57 -34.17 -9.09
C MET A 964 -14.90 -34.39 -10.58
N GLU A 965 -14.85 -33.34 -11.41
CA GLU A 965 -15.04 -33.39 -12.87
C GLU A 965 -14.00 -34.25 -13.61
N ALA A 966 -12.80 -34.42 -13.05
CA ALA A 966 -11.75 -35.26 -13.64
C ALA A 966 -11.97 -36.77 -13.38
N ILE A 967 -12.84 -37.10 -12.41
CA ILE A 967 -13.22 -38.48 -12.10
C ILE A 967 -14.42 -38.85 -12.99
N PRO A 968 -14.38 -39.96 -13.75
CA PRO A 968 -15.51 -40.38 -14.59
C PRO A 968 -16.80 -40.61 -13.80
N ALA A 969 -17.96 -40.33 -14.40
CA ALA A 969 -19.25 -40.44 -13.73
C ALA A 969 -19.58 -41.86 -13.24
N ALA A 970 -19.06 -42.90 -13.90
CA ALA A 970 -19.24 -44.29 -13.50
C ALA A 970 -18.41 -44.70 -12.26
N ALA A 971 -17.38 -43.94 -11.91
CA ALA A 971 -16.56 -44.24 -10.74
C ALA A 971 -17.30 -43.87 -9.45
N ASN A 972 -17.43 -44.82 -8.54
CA ASN A 972 -18.13 -44.69 -7.26
C ASN A 972 -17.22 -44.99 -6.06
N VAL A 973 -15.95 -45.37 -6.29
CA VAL A 973 -14.95 -45.54 -5.25
C VAL A 973 -13.62 -44.89 -5.64
N VAL A 974 -12.86 -44.44 -4.64
CA VAL A 974 -11.50 -43.89 -4.79
C VAL A 974 -10.55 -44.45 -3.75
N ARG A 975 -9.25 -44.50 -4.03
CA ARG A 975 -8.21 -44.85 -3.04
C ARG A 975 -6.97 -43.98 -3.21
N ILE A 976 -6.23 -43.81 -2.11
CA ILE A 976 -4.94 -43.15 -2.11
C ILE A 976 -3.86 -44.20 -2.41
N HIS A 977 -3.01 -43.91 -3.39
CA HIS A 977 -1.78 -44.66 -3.66
C HIS A 977 -0.59 -43.74 -3.48
N VAL A 978 0.30 -44.08 -2.54
CA VAL A 978 1.56 -43.34 -2.32
C VAL A 978 2.72 -44.27 -2.62
N ARG A 979 3.68 -43.78 -3.40
CA ARG A 979 4.93 -44.50 -3.65
C ARG A 979 6.10 -43.61 -3.27
N ASP A 980 6.91 -44.05 -2.32
CA ASP A 980 8.09 -43.34 -1.84
C ASP A 980 9.35 -44.21 -2.02
N PRO A 981 9.93 -44.21 -3.24
CA PRO A 981 11.13 -44.98 -3.53
C PRO A 981 12.43 -44.32 -3.03
N ASN A 982 12.38 -43.09 -2.52
CA ASN A 982 13.56 -42.32 -2.17
C ASN A 982 13.93 -42.55 -0.70
N LEU A 983 15.20 -42.87 -0.45
CA LEU A 983 15.72 -43.18 0.89
C LEU A 983 16.33 -41.95 1.60
N GLY A 984 16.21 -40.76 1.00
CA GLY A 984 16.71 -39.52 1.56
C GLY A 984 15.87 -39.09 2.76
N ALA A 985 16.51 -38.71 3.88
CA ALA A 985 15.82 -38.32 5.11
C ALA A 985 14.87 -37.10 4.99
N GLN A 986 14.94 -36.37 3.88
CA GLN A 986 14.10 -35.20 3.59
C GLN A 986 12.98 -35.50 2.58
N ASP A 987 13.00 -36.69 1.99
CA ASP A 987 12.04 -37.19 1.02
C ASP A 987 11.17 -38.23 1.72
N TRP A 988 9.97 -37.82 2.10
CA TRP A 988 8.97 -38.65 2.77
C TRP A 988 7.60 -38.07 2.47
N VAL A 989 6.54 -38.84 2.73
CA VAL A 989 5.15 -38.42 2.57
C VAL A 989 4.35 -38.81 3.79
N ALA A 990 3.41 -37.96 4.20
CA ALA A 990 2.32 -38.34 5.09
C ALA A 990 0.97 -37.95 4.50
N VAL A 991 -0.05 -38.73 4.82
CA VAL A 991 -1.42 -38.54 4.34
C VAL A 991 -2.45 -38.81 5.45
N THR A 992 -3.61 -38.19 5.28
CA THR A 992 -4.85 -38.45 6.02
C THR A 992 -5.90 -39.05 5.07
N PRO A 993 -7.02 -39.60 5.56
CA PRO A 993 -8.06 -40.15 4.69
C PRO A 993 -8.67 -39.10 3.74
N PRO A 994 -9.17 -39.52 2.57
CA PRO A 994 -9.85 -38.65 1.62
C PRO A 994 -11.21 -38.20 2.14
N ARG A 995 -11.60 -36.99 1.76
CA ARG A 995 -12.90 -36.38 2.05
C ARG A 995 -13.43 -35.61 0.85
N VAL A 996 -14.76 -35.46 0.80
CA VAL A 996 -15.45 -34.68 -0.24
C VAL A 996 -16.14 -33.50 0.43
N PRO A 997 -15.45 -32.35 0.54
CA PRO A 997 -15.89 -31.24 1.36
C PRO A 997 -17.15 -30.58 0.79
N ARG A 998 -18.06 -30.18 1.68
CA ARG A 998 -19.09 -29.20 1.37
C ARG A 998 -18.50 -27.81 1.44
N LEU A 999 -18.50 -27.11 0.31
CA LEU A 999 -17.90 -25.80 0.18
C LEU A 999 -18.96 -24.71 0.18
N ARG A 1000 -18.70 -23.65 0.95
CA ARG A 1000 -19.50 -22.42 0.99
C ARG A 1000 -18.63 -21.24 0.61
N THR A 1001 -19.22 -20.17 0.09
CA THR A 1001 -18.44 -18.96 -0.22
C THR A 1001 -17.90 -18.31 1.06
N LEU A 1002 -16.77 -17.61 0.98
CA LEU A 1002 -16.23 -16.87 2.12
C LEU A 1002 -17.23 -15.84 2.63
N GLN A 1003 -17.98 -15.20 1.74
CA GLN A 1003 -19.05 -14.26 2.11
C GLN A 1003 -20.15 -14.93 2.96
N GLU A 1004 -20.52 -16.17 2.67
CA GLU A 1004 -21.51 -16.92 3.46
C GLU A 1004 -20.99 -17.37 4.83
N VAL A 1005 -19.67 -17.57 4.97
CA VAL A 1005 -19.05 -18.04 6.21
C VAL A 1005 -18.68 -16.89 7.14
N VAL A 1006 -18.02 -15.86 6.60
CA VAL A 1006 -17.53 -14.69 7.36
C VAL A 1006 -18.60 -13.61 7.47
N GLY A 1007 -19.43 -13.45 6.44
CA GLY A 1007 -20.43 -12.39 6.37
C GLY A 1007 -19.82 -10.99 6.26
N SER A 1008 -20.62 -10.00 6.69
CA SER A 1008 -20.30 -8.57 6.64
C SER A 1008 -20.36 -7.88 8.01
N THR A 1009 -20.66 -8.62 9.08
CA THR A 1009 -20.85 -8.08 10.42
C THR A 1009 -19.72 -8.45 11.37
N ASP A 1010 -19.20 -9.67 11.25
CA ASP A 1010 -18.12 -10.15 12.10
C ASP A 1010 -16.87 -9.27 11.94
N PRO A 1011 -16.14 -8.97 13.04
CA PRO A 1011 -14.89 -8.24 12.97
C PRO A 1011 -13.81 -9.11 12.34
N VAL A 1012 -13.20 -8.60 11.26
CA VAL A 1012 -12.16 -9.28 10.50
C VAL A 1012 -10.84 -8.50 10.62
N LEU A 1013 -9.74 -9.21 10.89
CA LEU A 1013 -8.40 -8.71 10.64
C LEU A 1013 -8.09 -8.92 9.15
N LEU A 1014 -8.34 -7.89 8.34
CA LEU A 1014 -7.94 -7.87 6.94
C LEU A 1014 -6.47 -7.47 6.88
N ASP A 1015 -5.59 -8.34 6.36
CA ASP A 1015 -4.20 -7.95 6.11
C ASP A 1015 -4.12 -6.81 5.09
N LEU A 1016 -3.07 -5.98 5.16
CA LEU A 1016 -3.00 -4.71 4.43
C LEU A 1016 -3.18 -4.81 2.90
N LEU A 1017 -2.79 -5.94 2.30
CA LEU A 1017 -2.91 -6.16 0.85
C LEU A 1017 -4.32 -6.56 0.43
N VAL A 1018 -5.14 -7.12 1.33
CA VAL A 1018 -6.41 -7.78 0.97
C VAL A 1018 -7.63 -6.88 1.01
N GLY A 1019 -7.57 -5.76 1.73
CA GLY A 1019 -8.74 -4.94 2.04
C GLY A 1019 -9.58 -4.52 0.83
N GLN A 1020 -8.96 -4.24 -0.32
CA GLN A 1020 -9.66 -3.78 -1.53
C GLN A 1020 -10.46 -4.90 -2.23
N GLN A 1021 -10.01 -6.15 -2.11
CA GLN A 1021 -10.63 -7.33 -2.73
C GLN A 1021 -11.79 -7.89 -1.88
N PHE A 1022 -11.84 -7.53 -0.60
CA PHE A 1022 -12.85 -7.92 0.38
C PHE A 1022 -13.62 -6.68 0.90
N PRO A 1023 -14.28 -5.91 0.02
CA PRO A 1023 -14.93 -4.66 0.40
C PRO A 1023 -16.17 -4.87 1.30
N CYS A 1024 -16.78 -6.07 1.32
CA CYS A 1024 -17.94 -6.36 2.16
C CYS A 1024 -17.61 -6.77 3.60
N GLN A 1025 -16.38 -7.22 3.85
CA GLN A 1025 -15.94 -7.60 5.19
C GLN A 1025 -15.68 -6.33 6.03
N ARG A 1026 -16.12 -6.37 7.29
CA ARG A 1026 -15.93 -5.28 8.25
C ARG A 1026 -14.58 -5.47 8.96
N PRO A 1027 -13.62 -4.54 8.80
CA PRO A 1027 -12.40 -4.58 9.60
C PRO A 1027 -12.75 -4.43 11.09
N MET A 1028 -11.97 -5.06 11.99
CA MET A 1028 -12.16 -4.85 13.44
C MET A 1028 -12.05 -3.37 13.80
N ALA A 1029 -12.91 -2.91 14.71
CA ALA A 1029 -12.98 -1.49 15.07
C ALA A 1029 -11.91 -1.08 16.09
N ILE A 1030 -11.60 0.22 16.12
CA ILE A 1030 -10.94 0.88 17.24
C ILE A 1030 -11.99 1.73 17.94
N ARG A 1031 -12.13 1.58 19.26
CA ARG A 1031 -13.03 2.41 20.08
C ARG A 1031 -12.34 2.79 21.38
N ASN A 1032 -12.25 4.08 21.65
CA ASN A 1032 -11.72 4.61 22.91
C ASN A 1032 -10.34 4.05 23.29
N GLY A 1033 -9.44 3.96 22.30
CA GLY A 1033 -8.09 3.41 22.45
C GLY A 1033 -7.99 1.88 22.58
N VAL A 1034 -9.07 1.13 22.31
CA VAL A 1034 -9.12 -0.34 22.42
C VAL A 1034 -9.52 -0.97 21.07
N TYR A 1035 -8.86 -2.09 20.70
CA TYR A 1035 -9.24 -2.91 19.57
C TYR A 1035 -10.41 -3.85 19.91
N GLU A 1036 -11.36 -3.96 18.98
CA GLU A 1036 -12.32 -5.05 18.96
C GLU A 1036 -11.62 -6.39 18.65
N LEU A 1037 -11.97 -7.47 19.36
CA LEU A 1037 -11.38 -8.78 19.10
C LEU A 1037 -11.90 -9.35 17.76
N PRO A 1038 -11.02 -9.63 16.77
CA PRO A 1038 -11.43 -10.21 15.50
C PRO A 1038 -11.77 -11.69 15.64
N LYS A 1039 -12.73 -12.17 14.85
CA LYS A 1039 -13.07 -13.60 14.73
C LYS A 1039 -12.35 -14.27 13.57
N TRP A 1040 -11.96 -13.49 12.58
CA TRP A 1040 -11.42 -13.96 11.32
C TRP A 1040 -10.18 -13.16 10.95
N ARG A 1041 -9.24 -13.78 10.22
CA ARG A 1041 -8.18 -13.09 9.50
C ARG A 1041 -8.12 -13.56 8.07
N ILE A 1042 -8.00 -12.61 7.15
CA ILE A 1042 -7.84 -12.88 5.71
C ILE A 1042 -6.43 -12.43 5.30
N LEU A 1043 -5.66 -13.35 4.72
CA LEU A 1043 -4.27 -13.14 4.32
C LEU A 1043 -4.10 -13.24 2.81
N PRO A 1044 -3.11 -12.54 2.20
CA PRO A 1044 -2.69 -12.79 0.83
C PRO A 1044 -1.88 -14.10 0.76
N THR A 1045 -1.23 -14.37 -0.38
CA THR A 1045 -0.35 -15.54 -0.53
C THR A 1045 0.68 -15.64 0.59
N ARG A 1046 1.16 -16.85 0.91
CA ARG A 1046 2.16 -17.07 1.96
C ARG A 1046 3.38 -16.15 1.82
N LYS A 1047 3.87 -15.94 0.59
CA LYS A 1047 5.02 -15.07 0.35
C LYS A 1047 4.73 -13.64 0.79
N ASP A 1048 3.63 -13.08 0.33
CA ASP A 1048 3.25 -11.70 0.63
C ASP A 1048 2.85 -11.53 2.10
N ALA A 1049 2.15 -12.50 2.68
CA ALA A 1049 1.75 -12.50 4.08
C ALA A 1049 2.96 -12.48 5.02
N LEU A 1050 4.01 -13.26 4.71
CA LEU A 1050 5.22 -13.33 5.53
C LEU A 1050 6.17 -12.15 5.27
N SER A 1051 6.41 -11.75 4.02
CA SER A 1051 7.38 -10.69 3.73
C SER A 1051 6.84 -9.29 3.98
N THR A 1052 5.54 -9.06 3.74
CA THR A 1052 4.92 -7.73 3.86
C THR A 1052 3.99 -7.65 5.07
N SER A 1053 2.84 -8.33 5.04
CA SER A 1053 1.75 -8.07 5.98
C SER A 1053 2.17 -8.34 7.43
N SER A 1054 2.73 -9.51 7.71
CA SER A 1054 3.11 -9.92 9.07
C SER A 1054 4.30 -9.13 9.62
N THR A 1055 5.25 -8.70 8.78
CA THR A 1055 6.38 -7.87 9.25
C THR A 1055 5.97 -6.41 9.45
N TRP A 1056 5.06 -5.90 8.61
CA TRP A 1056 4.60 -4.53 8.68
C TRP A 1056 3.66 -4.28 9.85
N GLN A 1057 2.71 -5.19 10.07
CA GLN A 1057 1.68 -5.08 11.10
C GLN A 1057 2.04 -5.83 12.40
N ALA A 1058 3.34 -6.14 12.56
CA ALA A 1058 3.90 -6.81 13.72
C ALA A 1058 3.66 -6.03 15.02
N ARG A 1059 3.49 -6.75 16.13
CA ARG A 1059 3.33 -6.19 17.47
C ARG A 1059 4.50 -5.29 17.86
N GLU A 1060 5.74 -5.65 17.51
CA GLU A 1060 6.95 -4.88 17.83
C GLU A 1060 6.95 -3.47 17.22
N ALA A 1061 6.10 -3.25 16.20
CA ALA A 1061 5.94 -1.96 15.55
C ALA A 1061 4.61 -1.27 15.86
N GLY A 1062 3.87 -1.76 16.86
CA GLY A 1062 2.57 -1.20 17.23
C GLY A 1062 1.45 -1.60 16.28
N GLY A 1063 1.58 -2.70 15.55
CA GLY A 1063 0.60 -3.14 14.56
C GLY A 1063 -0.48 -4.08 15.11
N LEU A 1064 -1.42 -4.46 14.24
CA LEU A 1064 -2.63 -5.20 14.58
C LEU A 1064 -2.39 -6.61 15.14
N LEU A 1065 -1.23 -7.22 14.86
CA LEU A 1065 -0.93 -8.57 15.34
C LEU A 1065 -0.79 -8.63 16.86
N THR A 1066 -0.71 -7.50 17.57
CA THR A 1066 -0.80 -7.48 19.03
C THR A 1066 -2.02 -8.26 19.54
N VAL A 1067 -3.18 -8.14 18.90
CA VAL A 1067 -4.41 -8.80 19.36
C VAL A 1067 -4.28 -10.33 19.25
N PRO A 1068 -4.03 -10.93 18.07
CA PRO A 1068 -3.89 -12.37 17.97
C PRO A 1068 -2.66 -12.92 18.71
N ASP A 1069 -1.55 -12.18 18.79
CA ASP A 1069 -0.35 -12.64 19.48
C ASP A 1069 -0.52 -12.74 21.01
N THR A 1070 -1.54 -12.09 21.58
CA THR A 1070 -1.70 -11.97 23.04
C THR A 1070 -3.02 -12.52 23.58
N LEU A 1071 -4.09 -12.56 22.76
CA LEU A 1071 -5.44 -12.89 23.24
C LEU A 1071 -6.10 -14.07 22.50
N LEU A 1072 -5.58 -14.49 21.34
CA LEU A 1072 -6.28 -15.42 20.46
C LEU A 1072 -5.41 -16.63 20.08
N SER A 1073 -6.06 -17.76 19.88
CA SER A 1073 -5.52 -18.93 19.19
C SER A 1073 -5.95 -18.92 17.72
N THR A 1074 -5.11 -19.45 16.84
CA THR A 1074 -5.32 -19.38 15.37
C THR A 1074 -5.52 -20.77 14.79
N THR A 1075 -6.60 -20.95 14.02
CA THR A 1075 -6.82 -22.15 13.19
C THR A 1075 -6.96 -21.74 11.73
N THR A 1076 -6.10 -22.25 10.86
CA THR A 1076 -6.23 -22.03 9.40
C THR A 1076 -7.33 -22.92 8.85
N LEU A 1077 -8.22 -22.40 8.01
CA LEU A 1077 -9.26 -23.19 7.35
C LEU A 1077 -8.85 -23.59 5.93
N PRO A 1078 -9.28 -24.78 5.44
CA PRO A 1078 -9.11 -25.14 4.04
C PRO A 1078 -9.94 -24.21 3.15
N THR A 1079 -9.27 -23.58 2.18
CA THR A 1079 -9.92 -22.70 1.21
C THR A 1079 -9.44 -22.95 -0.21
N TYR A 1080 -10.31 -22.68 -1.17
CA TYR A 1080 -10.12 -22.99 -2.58
C TYR A 1080 -10.63 -21.83 -3.44
N MET A 1081 -9.93 -21.53 -4.54
CA MET A 1081 -10.42 -20.54 -5.50
C MET A 1081 -11.36 -21.22 -6.48
N SER A 1082 -12.59 -20.70 -6.60
CA SER A 1082 -13.56 -21.20 -7.57
C SER A 1082 -13.02 -21.08 -9.01
N GLY A 1083 -13.16 -22.16 -9.78
CA GLY A 1083 -12.70 -22.24 -11.17
C GLY A 1083 -11.17 -22.25 -11.38
N ASP A 1084 -10.36 -22.28 -10.32
CA ASP A 1084 -8.89 -22.38 -10.41
C ASP A 1084 -8.30 -23.05 -9.15
N LEU A 1085 -8.39 -24.38 -9.06
CA LEU A 1085 -7.90 -25.14 -7.91
C LEU A 1085 -6.37 -25.11 -7.76
N ALA A 1086 -5.62 -24.67 -8.76
CA ALA A 1086 -4.16 -24.52 -8.67
C ALA A 1086 -3.74 -23.15 -8.10
N ARG A 1087 -4.68 -22.22 -7.93
CA ARG A 1087 -4.41 -20.87 -7.42
C ARG A 1087 -4.13 -20.90 -5.91
N ASP A 1088 -2.96 -20.38 -5.53
CA ASP A 1088 -2.75 -19.80 -4.20
C ASP A 1088 -3.32 -18.38 -4.21
N TRP A 1089 -4.47 -18.21 -3.55
CA TRP A 1089 -5.09 -16.90 -3.39
C TRP A 1089 -4.65 -16.23 -2.08
N GLY A 1090 -4.26 -17.02 -1.08
CA GLY A 1090 -4.10 -16.64 0.32
C GLY A 1090 -4.79 -17.62 1.27
N ASP A 1091 -4.98 -17.18 2.52
CA ASP A 1091 -5.49 -18.01 3.60
C ASP A 1091 -6.63 -17.33 4.36
N LEU A 1092 -7.56 -18.13 4.88
CA LEU A 1092 -8.55 -17.72 5.88
C LEU A 1092 -8.21 -18.38 7.22
N GLN A 1093 -8.09 -17.58 8.26
CA GLN A 1093 -7.85 -18.04 9.62
C GLN A 1093 -9.04 -17.70 10.51
N LYS A 1094 -9.43 -18.66 11.35
CA LYS A 1094 -10.39 -18.48 12.44
C LYS A 1094 -9.62 -18.18 13.73
N TYR A 1095 -10.07 -17.17 14.46
CA TYR A 1095 -9.58 -16.85 15.78
C TYR A 1095 -10.54 -17.33 16.86
N THR A 1096 -9.97 -17.92 17.91
CA THR A 1096 -10.70 -18.33 19.12
C THR A 1096 -10.00 -17.71 20.33
N PRO A 1097 -10.70 -17.02 21.24
CA PRO A 1097 -10.08 -16.47 22.46
C PRO A 1097 -9.30 -17.53 23.24
N ILE A 1098 -8.21 -17.13 23.89
CA ILE A 1098 -7.48 -18.02 24.81
C ILE A 1098 -8.31 -18.24 26.10
N VAL A 1099 -9.11 -17.23 26.48
CA VAL A 1099 -10.02 -17.25 27.64
C VAL A 1099 -11.43 -16.97 27.12
N ASP A 1100 -12.23 -18.01 26.96
CA ASP A 1100 -13.54 -17.95 26.28
C ASP A 1100 -14.60 -17.12 27.02
N ASP A 1101 -14.49 -17.00 28.33
CA ASP A 1101 -15.48 -16.39 29.22
C ASP A 1101 -15.16 -14.95 29.65
N ALA A 1102 -14.15 -14.33 29.05
CA ALA A 1102 -13.71 -12.98 29.39
C ALA A 1102 -14.44 -11.91 28.53
N PRO A 1103 -15.47 -11.21 29.05
CA PRO A 1103 -16.15 -10.15 28.30
C PRO A 1103 -15.24 -8.95 28.03
N ALA A 1104 -15.61 -8.14 27.04
CA ALA A 1104 -14.98 -6.84 26.81
C ALA A 1104 -15.17 -5.94 28.05
N ALA A 1105 -14.11 -5.25 28.48
CA ALA A 1105 -14.18 -4.35 29.61
C ALA A 1105 -15.10 -3.15 29.33
N ALA A 1106 -15.92 -2.77 30.31
CA ALA A 1106 -16.64 -1.52 30.30
C ALA A 1106 -15.66 -0.37 30.58
N LEU A 1107 -15.59 0.60 29.68
CA LEU A 1107 -14.73 1.77 29.82
C LEU A 1107 -15.53 2.96 30.34
N THR A 1108 -14.95 3.71 31.27
CA THR A 1108 -15.47 5.01 31.69
C THR A 1108 -14.95 6.07 30.72
N VAL A 1109 -15.84 6.65 29.91
CA VAL A 1109 -15.50 7.66 28.91
C VAL A 1109 -15.84 9.06 29.42
N GLY A 1110 -14.95 10.01 29.18
CA GLY A 1110 -15.10 11.43 29.54
C GLY A 1110 -14.48 12.35 28.50
N SER A 1111 -14.44 13.66 28.79
CA SER A 1111 -13.81 14.67 27.94
C SER A 1111 -12.99 15.64 28.77
N ARG A 1112 -11.82 16.06 28.25
CA ARG A 1112 -10.95 17.07 28.88
C ARG A 1112 -10.44 18.06 27.84
N THR A 1113 -10.51 19.36 28.16
CA THR A 1113 -9.90 20.40 27.32
C THR A 1113 -8.38 20.44 27.56
N ARG A 1114 -7.59 20.35 26.48
CA ARG A 1114 -6.12 20.41 26.49
C ARG A 1114 -5.63 21.58 25.63
N SER A 1115 -4.48 22.16 25.99
CA SER A 1115 -3.81 23.13 25.11
C SER A 1115 -3.19 22.44 23.89
N GLY A 1116 -2.93 23.17 22.80
CA GLY A 1116 -2.35 22.59 21.58
C GLY A 1116 -0.91 22.08 21.73
N TRP A 1117 -0.24 22.39 22.84
CA TRP A 1117 1.12 21.97 23.16
C TRP A 1117 1.19 21.03 24.39
N TRP A 1118 0.06 20.58 24.92
CA TRP A 1118 0.04 19.69 26.08
C TRP A 1118 0.56 18.29 25.70
N ARG A 1119 1.39 17.68 26.57
CA ARG A 1119 1.97 16.35 26.36
C ARG A 1119 2.01 15.57 27.68
N GLN A 1120 1.57 14.31 27.65
CA GLN A 1120 1.61 13.35 28.77
C GLN A 1120 2.67 12.28 28.51
N GLY A 1121 3.94 12.69 28.56
CA GLY A 1121 5.09 11.81 28.28
C GLY A 1121 5.09 11.19 26.87
N PRO A 1122 6.11 10.38 26.54
CA PRO A 1122 6.16 9.64 25.29
C PRO A 1122 5.26 8.39 25.31
N ILE A 1123 4.71 8.01 24.16
CA ILE A 1123 4.22 6.66 23.92
C ILE A 1123 5.41 5.68 23.97
N ARG A 1124 5.16 4.48 24.47
CA ARG A 1124 6.14 3.38 24.53
C ARG A 1124 6.36 2.76 23.13
N ALA A 1125 7.01 3.49 22.24
CA ALA A 1125 7.25 3.10 20.84
C ALA A 1125 8.66 2.52 20.64
N LEU A 1126 8.94 1.36 21.25
CA LEU A 1126 10.27 0.73 21.20
C LEU A 1126 10.25 -0.54 20.35
N THR A 1127 11.13 -0.60 19.35
CA THR A 1127 11.42 -1.82 18.59
C THR A 1127 12.59 -2.60 19.22
N ASN A 1128 12.72 -3.89 18.91
CA ASN A 1128 13.89 -4.69 19.34
C ASN A 1128 15.23 -4.15 18.81
N GLN A 1129 15.23 -3.31 17.76
CA GLN A 1129 16.45 -2.64 17.26
C GLN A 1129 16.85 -1.46 18.16
N THR A 1130 15.89 -0.69 18.68
CA THR A 1130 16.12 0.39 19.66
C THR A 1130 16.52 -0.08 21.06
N VAL A 1131 16.44 -1.40 21.35
CA VAL A 1131 16.93 -1.97 22.63
C VAL A 1131 18.38 -2.45 22.51
N LYS A 1132 18.89 -2.64 21.28
CA LYS A 1132 20.28 -3.06 21.01
C LYS A 1132 21.25 -1.91 20.76
N ASN A 1133 20.72 -0.71 20.51
CA ASN A 1133 21.45 0.56 20.42
C ASN A 1133 21.05 1.43 21.60
#